data_AF-A0A928FKD2-F1
#
_entry.id   AF-A0A928FKD2-F1
#
_cell.length_a   1.000
_cell.length_b   1.000
_cell.length_c   1.000
_cell.angle_alpha   90.00
_cell.angle_beta   90.00
_cell.angle_gamma   90.00
#
_symmetry.space_group_name_H-M   'P 1'
#
loop_
_entity.id
_entity.type
_entity.pdbx_description
1 polymer ?
#
loop_
_entity_poly.entity_id
_entity_poly.type
_entity_poly.pdbx_seq_one_letter_code
_entity_poly.pdbx_strand_id
1 'polypeptide(L)'
;MKKIKKLFPGDYRHYICIVISLGLIALGFLFPNALPRLAEALKDLAFSLVYYVFEIISPGTSPVAPSVNVMPSWEWAESPWEPLTLFPYTWEEFKALWVKYWALFLEKENFFGYFDWLGNFLYYFSRYAMIIFPLVMLVVVKLQGYTSCDPSKRKGKSKHLKRFEWFLFNVVYPVTAWIKSFVCFVRENKKYYSLWLMLWLLYFNLFSVIVAALAFYIYFSVAWEAKTIYTQFIKLLYDLTPMIRFLPGVVWFCIGAVIYNWICNSMAFARLYYYEGCNRSFLKKRGVVSTVYGVMGSGKTQLITSMALSAEIEMWDNAFEILLEKDLMFPNFPWQRLRDYLKVKIENRELVDIDAVKERIRALRRGFDYVINRGYTPESWREFCKNNKLRTDYTFGYDFEHYAYTYNDNLKVVHLFEAVEDYACAYLVYTVQTSLIFSNYSIRLDSILNDVGNMPLRDTDFFKRDSRLMDAYSQQCHIINYDMLRLGKRMQREFKLSFGVYVITEIDKERKNSLELKETKRNDEECNQNNDLFNACLMMCRHAAVIANRVFIRIIADLQRPEAWGAGGRELGEVIYIAEKGELYPVLPFISPYWLMEGLFSWIKGKWGDFHAKYIHVRRDETLFSYVVNNVTNKVNKHYDKVNGQFGAFTLELEVQSGRMDGSLIKEKWRILTKKDRSARYKTDCLNSVFDTYTPNTMHIDDFICYARGVGSLEENGLQNSYFQNDISRMHKDAA
;
A
#
# COMPACT_ATOMS: atom_id res chain seq x y z
N MET A 1 -26.53 -35.54 8.23
CA MET A 1 -26.89 -34.71 7.05
C MET A 1 -27.86 -35.37 6.06
N LYS A 2 -27.71 -36.65 5.64
CA LYS A 2 -28.64 -37.30 4.68
C LYS A 2 -30.12 -37.37 5.12
N LYS A 3 -30.41 -37.41 6.43
CA LYS A 3 -31.80 -37.47 6.95
C LYS A 3 -32.55 -36.13 6.92
N ILE A 4 -31.87 -34.98 6.91
CA ILE A 4 -32.50 -33.65 6.90
C ILE A 4 -32.98 -33.27 5.48
N LYS A 5 -32.26 -33.71 4.44
CA LYS A 5 -32.65 -33.51 3.03
C LYS A 5 -33.96 -34.20 2.63
N LYS A 6 -34.43 -35.19 3.41
CA LYS A 6 -35.62 -35.98 3.08
C LYS A 6 -36.93 -35.36 3.61
N LEU A 7 -36.85 -34.37 4.50
CA LEU A 7 -37.99 -33.73 5.17
C LEU A 7 -38.41 -32.38 4.55
N PHE A 8 -37.60 -31.80 3.66
CA PHE A 8 -37.84 -30.46 3.11
C PHE A 8 -37.48 -30.38 1.62
N PRO A 9 -38.44 -30.06 0.71
CA PRO A 9 -38.20 -30.00 -0.74
C PRO A 9 -37.56 -28.66 -1.18
N GLY A 10 -36.41 -28.32 -0.58
CA GLY A 10 -35.63 -27.10 -0.84
C GLY A 10 -34.32 -27.07 -0.05
N ASP A 11 -33.47 -26.06 -0.27
CA ASP A 11 -32.25 -25.90 0.54
C ASP A 11 -32.63 -25.62 2.01
N TYR A 12 -32.32 -26.58 2.89
CA TYR A 12 -32.66 -26.56 4.32
C TYR A 12 -32.21 -25.28 5.04
N ARG A 13 -31.19 -24.58 4.51
CA ARG A 13 -30.68 -23.31 5.05
C ARG A 13 -31.71 -22.19 5.03
N HIS A 14 -32.66 -22.17 4.10
CA HIS A 14 -33.76 -21.19 4.09
C HIS A 14 -34.66 -21.32 5.31
N TYR A 15 -34.99 -22.54 5.73
CA TYR A 15 -35.82 -22.78 6.91
C TYR A 15 -35.13 -22.30 8.19
N ILE A 16 -33.81 -22.51 8.29
CA ILE A 16 -33.00 -21.99 9.39
C ILE A 16 -33.09 -20.45 9.41
N CYS A 17 -32.94 -19.78 8.27
CA CYS A 17 -33.06 -18.33 8.17
C CYS A 17 -34.46 -17.83 8.53
N ILE A 18 -35.52 -18.55 8.17
CA ILE A 18 -36.91 -18.21 8.55
C ILE A 18 -37.07 -18.29 10.06
N VAL A 19 -36.59 -19.36 10.70
CA VAL A 19 -36.63 -19.51 12.17
C VAL A 19 -35.85 -18.39 12.86
N ILE A 20 -34.66 -18.05 12.37
CA ILE A 20 -33.88 -16.92 12.89
C ILE A 20 -34.64 -15.60 12.72
N SER A 21 -35.30 -15.38 11.58
CA SER A 21 -36.05 -14.15 11.31
C SER A 21 -37.26 -14.02 12.25
N LEU A 22 -38.00 -15.12 12.47
CA LEU A 22 -39.10 -15.16 13.43
C LEU A 22 -38.61 -14.90 14.87
N GLY A 23 -37.46 -15.48 15.23
CA GLY A 23 -36.82 -15.20 16.52
C GLY A 23 -36.42 -13.73 16.68
N LEU A 24 -35.87 -13.10 15.64
CA LEU A 24 -35.54 -11.67 15.65
C LEU A 24 -36.77 -10.79 15.76
N ILE A 25 -37.87 -11.12 15.07
CA ILE A 25 -39.14 -10.39 15.20
C ILE A 25 -39.66 -10.50 16.65
N ALA A 26 -39.60 -11.67 17.26
CA ALA A 26 -39.99 -11.88 18.66
C ALA A 26 -39.10 -11.09 19.64
N LEU A 27 -37.81 -10.88 19.33
CA LEU A 27 -36.94 -10.02 20.12
C LEU A 27 -37.39 -8.54 20.10
N GLY A 28 -38.23 -8.12 19.15
CA GLY A 28 -38.83 -6.78 19.16
C GLY A 28 -39.66 -6.48 20.42
N PHE A 29 -40.22 -7.51 21.09
CA PHE A 29 -40.90 -7.34 22.36
C PHE A 29 -39.98 -6.91 23.51
N LEU A 30 -38.66 -7.11 23.39
CA LEU A 30 -37.67 -6.58 24.35
C LEU A 30 -37.38 -5.09 24.13
N PHE A 31 -37.81 -4.51 23.01
CA PHE A 31 -37.61 -3.11 22.65
C PHE A 31 -38.96 -2.42 22.37
N PRO A 32 -39.90 -2.39 23.34
CA PRO A 32 -41.25 -1.83 23.13
C PRO A 32 -41.22 -0.34 22.75
N ASN A 33 -40.14 0.32 23.12
CA ASN A 33 -39.91 1.75 23.04
C ASN A 33 -39.41 2.23 21.67
N ALA A 34 -39.02 1.30 20.78
CA ALA A 34 -38.43 1.64 19.49
C ALA A 34 -39.40 2.29 18.50
N LEU A 35 -40.62 1.72 18.37
CA LEU A 35 -41.65 2.24 17.47
C LEU A 35 -42.25 3.58 17.95
N PRO A 36 -42.61 3.75 19.25
CA PRO A 36 -43.05 5.04 19.78
C PRO A 36 -42.01 6.14 19.56
N ARG A 37 -40.73 5.83 19.81
CA ARG A 37 -39.63 6.80 19.63
C ARG A 37 -39.47 7.23 18.17
N LEU A 38 -39.63 6.31 17.21
CA LEU A 38 -39.60 6.65 15.79
C LEU A 38 -40.78 7.54 15.38
N ALA A 39 -41.99 7.23 15.86
CA ALA A 39 -43.18 8.04 15.61
C ALA A 39 -43.02 9.47 16.17
N GLU A 40 -42.39 9.60 17.33
CA GLU A 40 -42.06 10.88 17.94
C GLU A 40 -41.03 11.66 17.10
N ALA A 41 -39.96 11.01 16.64
CA ALA A 41 -38.98 11.66 15.76
C ALA A 41 -39.62 12.18 14.46
N LEU A 42 -40.59 11.45 13.90
CA LEU A 42 -41.36 11.90 12.73
C LEU A 42 -42.26 13.11 13.05
N LYS A 43 -42.87 13.14 14.23
CA LYS A 43 -43.63 14.31 14.71
C LYS A 43 -42.73 15.53 14.88
N ASP A 44 -41.56 15.32 15.50
CA ASP A 44 -40.49 16.32 15.66
C ASP A 44 -40.07 16.92 14.31
N LEU A 45 -39.87 16.08 13.29
CA LEU A 45 -39.58 16.52 11.93
C LEU A 45 -40.70 17.36 11.32
N ALA A 46 -41.95 16.91 11.45
CA ALA A 46 -43.11 17.64 10.93
C ALA A 46 -43.27 19.02 11.59
N PHE A 47 -43.10 19.13 12.91
CA PHE A 47 -43.21 20.39 13.62
C PHE A 47 -42.04 21.34 13.33
N SER A 48 -40.82 20.82 13.18
CA SER A 48 -39.69 21.63 12.71
C SER A 48 -39.87 22.15 11.29
N LEU A 49 -40.46 21.36 10.38
CA LEU A 49 -40.77 21.82 9.02
C LEU A 49 -41.82 22.94 9.01
N VAL A 50 -42.88 22.79 9.81
CA VAL A 50 -43.89 23.85 9.98
C VAL A 50 -43.24 25.10 10.56
N TYR A 51 -42.43 24.96 11.61
CA TYR A 51 -41.70 26.08 12.20
C TYR A 51 -40.80 26.79 11.19
N TYR A 52 -40.00 26.03 10.43
CA TYR A 52 -39.10 26.56 9.40
C TYR A 52 -39.84 27.36 8.31
N VAL A 53 -40.94 26.84 7.78
CA VAL A 53 -41.71 27.51 6.72
C VAL A 53 -42.32 28.82 7.23
N PHE A 54 -42.94 28.80 8.40
CA PHE A 54 -43.57 30.00 8.96
C PHE A 54 -42.54 31.06 9.35
N GLU A 55 -41.40 30.66 9.91
CA GLU A 55 -40.39 31.60 10.37
C GLU A 55 -39.61 32.26 9.22
N ILE A 56 -39.53 31.60 8.05
CA ILE A 56 -39.02 32.22 6.80
C ILE A 56 -40.04 33.19 6.19
N ILE A 57 -41.32 32.83 6.19
CA ILE A 57 -42.37 33.63 5.54
C ILE A 57 -42.78 34.83 6.41
N SER A 58 -42.87 34.66 7.72
CA SER A 58 -43.33 35.66 8.68
C SER A 58 -42.75 35.37 10.07
N PRO A 59 -41.58 35.94 10.41
CA PRO A 59 -40.91 35.71 11.68
C PRO A 59 -41.83 35.94 12.89
N GLY A 60 -41.84 35.01 13.85
CA GLY A 60 -42.60 35.09 15.10
C GLY A 60 -44.09 34.70 15.01
N THR A 61 -44.56 34.21 13.86
CA THR A 61 -45.99 33.86 13.65
C THR A 61 -46.27 32.35 13.62
N SER A 62 -45.27 31.51 13.93
CA SER A 62 -45.44 30.07 13.88
C SER A 62 -46.54 29.58 14.85
N PRO A 63 -47.54 28.80 14.39
CA PRO A 63 -48.63 28.30 15.22
C PRO A 63 -48.24 27.10 16.09
N VAL A 64 -47.05 26.54 15.89
CA VAL A 64 -46.61 25.29 16.54
C VAL A 64 -45.23 25.50 17.16
N ALA A 65 -45.12 25.25 18.46
CA ALA A 65 -43.83 25.23 19.14
C ALA A 65 -43.02 24.00 18.72
N PRO A 66 -41.71 24.14 18.39
CA PRO A 66 -40.89 23.02 17.97
C PRO A 66 -40.69 22.01 19.11
N SER A 67 -41.22 20.79 18.95
CA SER A 67 -41.12 19.72 19.94
C SER A 67 -39.72 19.09 20.02
N VAL A 68 -38.86 19.37 19.03
CA VAL A 68 -37.47 18.90 18.96
C VAL A 68 -36.65 19.29 20.18
N ASN A 69 -36.99 20.39 20.86
CA ASN A 69 -36.28 20.84 22.06
C ASN A 69 -36.84 20.27 23.38
N VAL A 70 -37.94 19.54 23.33
CA VAL A 70 -38.60 18.96 24.50
C VAL A 70 -38.22 17.48 24.58
N MET A 71 -37.96 16.96 25.78
CA MET A 71 -37.72 15.52 25.96
C MET A 71 -38.96 14.69 25.58
N PRO A 72 -38.76 13.42 25.20
CA PRO A 72 -39.86 12.48 24.99
C PRO A 72 -40.86 12.47 26.15
N SER A 73 -42.13 12.69 25.82
CA SER A 73 -43.23 12.87 26.78
C SER A 73 -44.00 11.59 27.10
N TRP A 74 -43.62 10.45 26.53
CA TRP A 74 -44.25 9.17 26.81
C TRP A 74 -43.53 8.47 27.96
N GLU A 75 -44.31 7.90 28.89
CA GLU A 75 -43.79 7.07 29.96
C GLU A 75 -43.09 5.86 29.34
N TRP A 76 -41.82 5.65 29.69
CA TRP A 76 -41.09 4.48 29.24
C TRP A 76 -41.88 3.24 29.67
N ALA A 77 -42.38 2.46 28.71
CA ALA A 77 -42.89 1.15 29.04
C ALA A 77 -41.75 0.39 29.75
N GLU A 78 -42.06 -0.24 30.90
CA GLU A 78 -41.10 -0.99 31.69
C GLU A 78 -40.26 -1.88 30.76
N SER A 79 -39.01 -1.50 30.60
CA SER A 79 -38.10 -2.14 29.65
C SER A 79 -36.83 -2.47 30.39
N PRO A 80 -36.25 -3.67 30.18
CA PRO A 80 -34.95 -4.01 30.76
C PRO A 80 -33.83 -3.01 30.37
N TRP A 81 -34.09 -2.21 29.34
CA TRP A 81 -33.15 -1.26 28.74
C TRP A 81 -33.56 0.20 28.95
N GLU A 82 -34.21 0.50 30.08
CA GLU A 82 -34.52 1.87 30.48
C GLU A 82 -33.31 2.80 30.32
N PRO A 83 -33.53 4.08 29.97
CA PRO A 83 -32.44 5.01 29.88
C PRO A 83 -31.70 5.16 31.20
N LEU A 84 -30.40 5.42 31.10
CA LEU A 84 -29.64 5.88 32.26
C LEU A 84 -30.20 7.26 32.66
N THR A 85 -30.98 7.36 33.73
CA THR A 85 -31.41 8.62 34.37
C THR A 85 -30.23 9.37 35.03
N LEU A 86 -29.03 9.25 34.45
CA LEU A 86 -27.76 9.73 34.98
C LEU A 86 -27.32 11.07 34.38
N PHE A 87 -27.88 11.47 33.24
CA PHE A 87 -27.44 12.67 32.55
C PHE A 87 -28.31 13.89 32.88
N PRO A 88 -27.72 15.01 33.30
CA PRO A 88 -28.45 16.24 33.62
C PRO A 88 -29.13 16.82 32.38
N TYR A 89 -30.36 17.29 32.54
CA TYR A 89 -31.22 17.68 31.43
C TYR A 89 -30.92 19.09 30.92
N THR A 90 -30.50 19.96 31.84
CA THR A 90 -30.12 21.34 31.52
C THR A 90 -28.61 21.54 31.62
N TRP A 91 -28.10 22.49 30.84
CA TRP A 91 -26.69 22.89 30.91
C TRP A 91 -26.30 23.38 32.32
N GLU A 92 -27.24 23.98 33.05
CA GLU A 92 -27.00 24.47 34.41
C GLU A 92 -26.88 23.33 35.43
N GLU A 93 -27.75 22.33 35.35
CA GLU A 93 -27.62 21.10 36.13
C GLU A 93 -26.31 20.37 35.84
N PHE A 94 -25.90 20.31 34.57
CA PHE A 94 -24.62 19.73 34.18
C PHE A 94 -23.45 20.45 34.84
N LYS A 95 -23.42 21.78 34.76
CA LYS A 95 -22.37 22.58 35.39
C LYS A 95 -22.31 22.34 36.90
N ALA A 96 -23.46 22.26 37.57
CA ALA A 96 -23.53 21.98 39.00
C ALA A 96 -22.99 20.59 39.36
N LEU A 97 -23.39 19.54 38.62
CA LEU A 97 -22.90 18.17 38.83
C LEU A 97 -21.42 18.01 38.45
N TRP A 98 -20.95 18.70 37.42
CA TRP A 98 -19.55 18.69 36.98
C TRP A 98 -18.62 19.24 38.06
N VAL A 99 -19.01 20.36 38.69
CA VAL A 99 -18.26 20.94 39.81
C VAL A 99 -18.26 19.98 41.00
N LYS A 100 -19.41 19.37 41.33
CA LYS A 100 -19.48 18.36 42.40
C LYS A 100 -18.59 17.15 42.11
N TYR A 101 -18.58 16.64 40.87
CA TYR A 101 -17.75 15.50 40.47
C TYR A 101 -16.25 15.78 40.66
N TRP A 102 -15.76 16.94 40.23
CA TRP A 102 -14.35 17.30 40.45
C TRP A 102 -14.02 17.56 41.92
N ALA A 103 -14.98 18.06 42.71
CA ALA A 103 -14.81 18.20 44.15
C ALA A 103 -14.62 16.84 44.86
N LEU A 104 -15.22 15.75 44.35
CA LEU A 104 -15.03 14.40 44.90
C LEU A 104 -13.57 13.92 44.85
N PHE A 105 -12.76 14.35 43.86
CA PHE A 105 -11.34 14.00 43.79
C PHE A 105 -10.48 14.70 44.86
N LEU A 106 -10.95 15.82 45.39
CA LEU A 106 -10.29 16.59 46.45
C LEU A 106 -10.78 16.17 47.85
N GLU A 107 -11.84 15.36 47.91
CA GLU A 107 -12.45 14.92 49.15
C GLU A 107 -11.64 13.80 49.79
N LYS A 108 -11.26 14.00 51.06
CA LYS A 108 -10.41 13.09 51.83
C LYS A 108 -11.01 11.69 51.92
N GLU A 109 -12.33 11.58 52.10
CA GLU A 109 -13.02 10.30 52.23
C GLU A 109 -12.95 9.46 50.94
N ASN A 110 -13.15 10.06 49.76
CA ASN A 110 -13.02 9.35 48.49
C ASN A 110 -11.59 8.94 48.19
N PHE A 111 -10.61 9.77 48.57
CA PHE A 111 -9.20 9.40 48.46
C PHE A 111 -8.88 8.15 49.30
N PHE A 112 -9.29 8.11 50.57
CA PHE A 112 -9.10 6.92 51.41
C PHE A 112 -9.93 5.72 50.94
N GLY A 113 -11.15 5.94 50.44
CA GLY A 113 -11.97 4.89 49.83
C GLY A 113 -11.30 4.26 48.59
N TYR A 114 -10.61 5.05 47.77
CA TYR A 114 -9.81 4.54 46.66
C TYR A 114 -8.64 3.67 47.14
N PHE A 115 -7.93 4.09 48.19
CA PHE A 115 -6.85 3.28 48.78
C PHE A 115 -7.36 1.99 49.41
N ASP A 116 -8.52 2.01 50.05
CA ASP A 116 -9.17 0.80 50.57
C ASP A 116 -9.57 -0.15 49.44
N TRP A 117 -10.16 0.37 48.35
CA TRP A 117 -10.46 -0.42 47.16
C TRP A 117 -9.19 -1.01 46.52
N LEU A 118 -8.13 -0.22 46.39
CA LEU A 118 -6.84 -0.68 45.85
C LEU A 118 -6.22 -1.76 46.75
N GLY A 119 -6.30 -1.57 48.08
CA GLY A 119 -5.87 -2.55 49.07
C GLY A 119 -6.65 -3.87 48.95
N ASN A 120 -7.97 -3.79 48.85
CA ASN A 120 -8.84 -4.95 48.62
C ASN A 120 -8.53 -5.63 47.27
N PHE A 121 -8.32 -4.86 46.20
CA PHE A 121 -7.92 -5.39 44.90
C PHE A 121 -6.58 -6.14 44.99
N LEU A 122 -5.56 -5.55 45.61
CA LEU A 122 -4.26 -6.18 45.83
C LEU A 122 -4.36 -7.44 46.70
N TYR A 123 -5.23 -7.42 47.72
CA TYR A 123 -5.52 -8.59 48.55
C TYR A 123 -6.11 -9.73 47.71
N TYR A 124 -7.16 -9.48 46.92
CA TYR A 124 -7.73 -10.49 46.04
C TYR A 124 -6.74 -10.97 44.98
N PHE A 125 -6.00 -10.05 44.36
CA PHE A 125 -4.95 -10.36 43.39
C PHE A 125 -3.89 -11.28 43.99
N SER A 126 -3.39 -10.99 45.19
CA SER A 126 -2.39 -11.81 45.87
C SER A 126 -2.93 -13.21 46.21
N ARG A 127 -4.18 -13.32 46.64
CA ARG A 127 -4.86 -14.60 46.89
C ARG A 127 -4.96 -15.46 45.62
N TYR A 128 -5.35 -14.86 44.48
CA TYR A 128 -5.37 -15.57 43.20
C TYR A 128 -3.95 -15.96 42.74
N ALA A 129 -2.97 -15.07 42.92
CA ALA A 129 -1.59 -15.32 42.58
C ALA A 129 -1.02 -16.52 43.37
N MET A 130 -1.35 -16.66 44.67
CA MET A 130 -0.93 -17.81 45.49
C MET A 130 -1.48 -19.16 44.99
N ILE A 131 -2.62 -19.18 44.31
CA ILE A 131 -3.19 -20.41 43.71
C ILE A 131 -2.56 -20.68 42.34
N ILE A 132 -2.40 -19.64 41.53
CA ILE A 132 -1.89 -19.75 40.15
C ILE A 132 -0.39 -20.10 40.14
N PHE A 133 0.40 -19.52 41.03
CA PHE A 133 1.86 -19.73 41.08
C PHE A 133 2.28 -21.21 41.23
N PRO A 134 1.77 -21.99 42.19
CA PRO A 134 2.12 -23.41 42.31
C PRO A 134 1.64 -24.22 41.11
N LEU A 135 0.49 -23.89 40.51
CA LEU A 135 0.01 -24.52 39.27
C LEU A 135 0.98 -24.28 38.11
N VAL A 136 1.45 -23.04 37.94
CA VAL A 136 2.46 -22.69 36.92
C VAL A 136 3.77 -23.43 37.18
N MET A 137 4.24 -23.48 38.43
CA MET A 137 5.45 -24.23 38.80
C MET A 137 5.34 -25.73 38.49
N LEU A 138 4.19 -26.34 38.78
CA LEU A 138 3.92 -27.76 38.47
C LEU A 138 3.99 -28.03 36.96
N VAL A 139 3.47 -27.11 36.15
CA VAL A 139 3.58 -27.17 34.69
C VAL A 139 5.04 -27.06 34.24
N VAL A 140 5.80 -26.10 34.77
CA VAL A 140 7.22 -25.90 34.43
C VAL A 140 8.05 -27.14 34.75
N VAL A 141 7.87 -27.74 35.93
CA VAL A 141 8.59 -28.96 36.33
C VAL A 141 8.26 -30.14 35.41
N LYS A 142 6.97 -30.33 35.07
CA LYS A 142 6.58 -31.37 34.11
C LYS A 142 7.18 -31.15 32.72
N LEU A 143 7.31 -29.90 32.29
CA LEU A 143 7.93 -29.55 31.01
C LEU A 143 9.44 -29.81 31.00
N GLN A 144 10.14 -29.54 32.11
CA GLN A 144 11.56 -29.86 32.25
C GLN A 144 11.80 -31.38 32.18
N GLY A 145 11.02 -32.18 32.92
CA GLY A 145 11.08 -33.65 32.86
C GLY A 145 10.71 -34.24 31.49
N TYR A 146 10.01 -33.48 30.66
CA TYR A 146 9.64 -33.87 29.29
C TYR A 146 10.83 -33.91 28.31
N THR A 147 11.94 -33.24 28.67
CA THR A 147 13.15 -33.08 27.83
C THR A 147 14.30 -34.03 28.19
N SER A 148 14.08 -35.01 29.07
CA SER A 148 15.16 -35.88 29.59
C SER A 148 15.05 -37.36 29.15
N CYS A 149 14.36 -37.65 28.05
CA CYS A 149 14.10 -39.03 27.61
C CYS A 149 15.06 -39.50 26.49
N ASP A 150 15.31 -40.81 26.45
CA ASP A 150 16.15 -41.51 25.46
C ASP A 150 15.69 -41.25 24.00
N PRO A 151 16.54 -40.63 23.15
CA PRO A 151 16.21 -40.23 21.77
C PRO A 151 15.85 -41.39 20.84
N SER A 152 16.33 -42.61 21.15
CA SER A 152 16.29 -43.75 20.24
C SER A 152 14.92 -44.44 20.14
N LYS A 153 14.05 -44.29 21.16
CA LYS A 153 12.88 -45.16 21.37
C LYS A 153 11.54 -44.62 20.85
N ARG A 154 11.45 -43.34 20.46
CA ARG A 154 10.17 -42.74 20.03
C ARG A 154 10.29 -42.12 18.65
N LYS A 155 9.54 -42.66 17.69
CA LYS A 155 9.39 -42.14 16.32
C LYS A 155 7.91 -41.90 16.03
N GLY A 156 7.60 -40.79 15.37
CA GLY A 156 6.24 -40.45 14.92
C GLY A 156 5.39 -39.69 15.94
N LYS A 157 4.08 -39.60 15.69
CA LYS A 157 3.14 -38.78 16.47
C LYS A 157 2.68 -39.46 17.77
N SER A 158 2.67 -38.71 18.87
CA SER A 158 2.12 -39.17 20.16
C SER A 158 0.64 -39.54 20.09
N LYS A 159 0.18 -40.47 20.96
CA LYS A 159 -1.24 -40.88 21.03
C LYS A 159 -2.18 -39.70 21.31
N HIS A 160 -1.77 -38.75 22.15
CA HIS A 160 -2.54 -37.55 22.46
C HIS A 160 -2.68 -36.62 21.25
N LEU A 161 -1.60 -36.45 20.49
CA LEU A 161 -1.63 -35.67 19.25
C LEU A 161 -2.59 -36.30 18.22
N LYS A 162 -2.55 -37.62 18.04
CA LYS A 162 -3.47 -38.33 17.13
C LYS A 162 -4.95 -38.15 17.53
N ARG A 163 -5.28 -38.23 18.83
CA ARG A 163 -6.65 -37.98 19.32
C ARG A 163 -7.08 -36.52 19.10
N PHE A 164 -6.18 -35.58 19.31
CA PHE A 164 -6.45 -34.16 19.10
C PHE A 164 -6.66 -33.84 17.61
N GLU A 165 -5.80 -34.37 16.72
CA GLU A 165 -5.99 -34.26 15.27
C GLU A 165 -7.30 -34.89 14.83
N TRP A 166 -7.64 -36.08 15.34
CA TRP A 166 -8.93 -36.71 15.06
C TRP A 166 -10.11 -35.82 15.44
N PHE A 167 -10.07 -35.17 16.62
CA PHE A 167 -11.10 -34.22 17.04
C PHE A 167 -11.16 -32.99 16.14
N LEU A 168 -10.01 -32.44 15.73
CA LEU A 168 -9.95 -31.32 14.79
C LEU A 168 -10.55 -31.69 13.42
N PHE A 169 -10.15 -32.82 12.85
CA PHE A 169 -10.58 -33.26 11.53
C PHE A 169 -12.05 -33.70 11.47
N ASN A 170 -12.57 -34.35 12.51
CA ASN A 170 -13.92 -34.91 12.49
C ASN A 170 -14.99 -34.01 13.11
N VAL A 171 -14.61 -33.10 14.01
CA VAL A 171 -15.57 -32.21 14.70
C VAL A 171 -15.36 -30.76 14.28
N VAL A 172 -14.16 -30.21 14.50
CA VAL A 172 -13.93 -28.76 14.34
C VAL A 172 -13.96 -28.32 12.87
N TYR A 173 -13.25 -29.00 11.97
CA TYR A 173 -13.20 -28.61 10.56
C TYR A 173 -14.56 -28.77 9.85
N PRO A 174 -15.34 -29.84 10.04
CA PRO A 174 -16.67 -29.94 9.42
C PRO A 174 -17.64 -28.88 9.94
N VAL A 175 -17.63 -28.59 11.24
CA VAL A 175 -18.49 -27.54 11.83
C VAL A 175 -18.10 -26.16 11.30
N THR A 176 -16.80 -25.83 11.30
CA THR A 176 -16.33 -24.54 10.76
C THR A 176 -16.58 -24.40 9.27
N ALA A 177 -16.46 -25.48 8.49
CA ALA A 177 -16.83 -25.51 7.07
C ALA A 177 -18.34 -25.29 6.87
N TRP A 178 -19.18 -25.90 7.71
CA TRP A 178 -20.63 -25.69 7.68
C TRP A 178 -21.00 -24.24 8.03
N ILE A 179 -20.41 -23.66 9.09
CA ILE A 179 -20.63 -22.25 9.45
C ILE A 179 -20.22 -21.32 8.31
N LYS A 180 -19.03 -21.53 7.71
CA LYS A 180 -18.59 -20.74 6.55
C LYS A 180 -19.55 -20.86 5.38
N SER A 181 -20.03 -22.07 5.09
CA SER A 181 -21.02 -22.33 4.04
C SER A 181 -22.37 -21.64 4.32
N PHE A 182 -22.81 -21.62 5.58
CA PHE A 182 -24.01 -20.92 6.00
C PHE A 182 -23.86 -19.39 5.89
N VAL A 183 -22.74 -18.82 6.35
CA VAL A 183 -22.44 -17.39 6.20
C VAL A 183 -22.36 -16.99 4.72
N CYS A 184 -21.75 -17.83 3.87
CA CYS A 184 -21.69 -17.62 2.43
C CYS A 184 -23.10 -17.60 1.81
N PHE A 185 -23.95 -18.56 2.19
CA PHE A 185 -25.35 -18.61 1.75
C PHE A 185 -26.17 -17.36 2.18
N VAL A 186 -26.00 -16.89 3.41
CA VAL A 186 -26.67 -15.65 3.88
C VAL A 186 -26.15 -14.43 3.09
N ARG A 187 -24.86 -14.39 2.77
CA ARG A 187 -24.26 -13.30 1.98
C ARG A 187 -24.74 -13.29 0.53
N GLU A 188 -24.95 -14.45 -0.09
CA GLU A 188 -25.54 -14.59 -1.42
C GLU A 188 -27.00 -14.12 -1.42
N ASN A 189 -27.76 -14.48 -0.38
CA ASN A 189 -29.17 -14.11 -0.22
C ASN A 189 -29.34 -12.82 0.59
N LYS A 190 -28.97 -11.68 -0.02
CA LYS A 190 -28.96 -10.34 0.60
C LYS A 190 -30.26 -9.96 1.35
N LYS A 191 -31.41 -10.51 0.96
CA LYS A 191 -32.72 -10.23 1.58
C LYS A 191 -32.75 -10.52 3.09
N TYR A 192 -32.19 -11.65 3.54
CA TYR A 192 -32.23 -12.03 4.96
C TYR A 192 -31.38 -11.09 5.81
N TYR A 193 -30.12 -10.86 5.41
CA TYR A 193 -29.24 -9.95 6.12
C TYR A 193 -29.79 -8.51 6.13
N SER A 194 -30.35 -8.03 5.01
CA SER A 194 -30.97 -6.70 4.96
C SER A 194 -32.15 -6.58 5.93
N LEU A 195 -33.01 -7.60 6.02
CA LEU A 195 -34.13 -7.61 6.95
C LEU A 195 -33.65 -7.63 8.40
N TRP A 196 -32.68 -8.48 8.74
CA TRP A 196 -32.10 -8.54 10.09
C TRP A 196 -31.43 -7.22 10.47
N LEU A 197 -30.71 -6.60 9.54
CA LEU A 197 -30.10 -5.28 9.75
C LEU A 197 -31.17 -4.22 10.00
N MET A 198 -32.24 -4.17 9.20
CA MET A 198 -33.34 -3.20 9.41
C MET A 198 -34.02 -3.37 10.76
N LEU A 199 -34.26 -4.60 11.21
CA LEU A 199 -34.83 -4.87 12.53
C LEU A 199 -33.91 -4.37 13.65
N TRP A 200 -32.60 -4.63 13.58
CA TRP A 200 -31.65 -4.13 14.58
C TRP A 200 -31.50 -2.61 14.56
N LEU A 201 -31.50 -1.98 13.39
CA LEU A 201 -31.49 -0.52 13.27
C LEU A 201 -32.73 0.11 13.91
N LEU A 202 -33.88 -0.56 13.80
CA LEU A 202 -35.11 -0.16 14.49
C LEU A 202 -34.99 -0.34 16.00
N TYR A 203 -34.60 -1.52 16.49
CA TYR A 203 -34.49 -1.83 17.92
C TYR A 203 -33.50 -0.93 18.65
N PHE A 204 -32.42 -0.51 17.99
CA PHE A 204 -31.43 0.42 18.54
C PHE A 204 -31.72 1.90 18.25
N ASN A 205 -32.96 2.25 17.87
CA ASN A 205 -33.42 3.63 17.63
C ASN A 205 -32.60 4.42 16.58
N LEU A 206 -31.79 3.75 15.73
CA LEU A 206 -30.92 4.44 14.78
C LEU A 206 -31.70 5.21 13.72
N PHE A 207 -32.87 4.71 13.30
CA PHE A 207 -33.78 5.46 12.43
C PHE A 207 -34.29 6.73 13.12
N SER A 208 -34.69 6.63 14.38
CA SER A 208 -35.16 7.77 15.18
C SER A 208 -34.08 8.83 15.34
N VAL A 209 -32.81 8.42 15.54
CA VAL A 209 -31.65 9.34 15.60
C VAL A 209 -31.48 10.12 14.29
N ILE A 210 -31.56 9.44 13.14
CA ILE A 210 -31.40 10.10 11.83
C ILE A 210 -32.52 11.12 11.60
N VAL A 211 -33.77 10.73 11.87
CA VAL A 211 -34.94 11.60 11.70
C VAL A 211 -34.88 12.79 12.67
N ALA A 212 -34.50 12.56 13.93
CA ALA A 212 -34.33 13.63 14.92
C ALA A 212 -33.19 14.59 14.54
N ALA A 213 -32.07 14.10 14.00
CA ALA A 213 -30.98 14.95 13.52
C ALA A 213 -31.43 15.85 12.36
N LEU A 214 -32.22 15.32 11.41
CA LEU A 214 -32.81 16.12 10.33
C LEU A 214 -33.79 17.17 10.88
N ALA A 215 -34.65 16.78 11.82
CA ALA A 215 -35.60 17.67 12.47
C ALA A 215 -34.90 18.84 13.20
N PHE A 216 -33.78 18.54 13.87
CA PHE A 216 -32.96 19.55 14.53
C PHE A 216 -32.24 20.45 13.55
N TYR A 217 -31.67 19.92 12.47
CA TYR A 217 -31.00 20.73 11.45
C TYR A 217 -31.95 21.79 10.86
N ILE A 218 -33.18 21.38 10.51
CA ILE A 218 -34.20 22.28 9.97
C ILE A 218 -34.55 23.37 10.99
N TYR A 219 -34.83 23.01 12.25
CA TYR A 219 -35.12 23.99 13.30
C TYR A 219 -33.94 24.95 13.57
N PHE A 220 -32.73 24.41 13.75
CA PHE A 220 -31.54 25.16 14.12
C PHE A 220 -31.14 26.17 13.04
N SER A 221 -31.38 25.85 11.76
CA SER A 221 -31.08 26.74 10.64
C SER A 221 -31.77 28.11 10.72
N VAL A 222 -32.89 28.21 11.43
CA VAL A 222 -33.64 29.46 11.62
C VAL A 222 -33.55 29.98 13.06
N ALA A 223 -33.58 29.11 14.07
CA ALA A 223 -33.63 29.54 15.47
C ALA A 223 -32.28 29.99 16.06
N TRP A 224 -31.15 29.44 15.59
CA TRP A 224 -29.79 29.78 16.07
C TRP A 224 -29.56 29.69 17.60
N GLU A 225 -30.33 28.84 18.30
CA GLU A 225 -30.24 28.69 19.76
C GLU A 225 -29.18 27.66 20.19
N ALA A 226 -27.95 28.10 20.48
CA ALA A 226 -26.84 27.20 20.84
C ALA A 226 -27.10 26.31 22.07
N LYS A 227 -27.97 26.71 23.01
CA LYS A 227 -28.32 25.90 24.20
C LYS A 227 -29.01 24.57 23.82
N THR A 228 -29.73 24.55 22.71
CA THR A 228 -30.47 23.37 22.24
C THR A 228 -29.56 22.24 21.74
N ILE A 229 -28.30 22.56 21.39
CA ILE A 229 -27.28 21.57 21.00
C ILE A 229 -27.00 20.60 22.15
N TYR A 230 -26.96 21.09 23.39
CA TYR A 230 -26.79 20.25 24.58
C TYR A 230 -27.97 19.27 24.73
N THR A 231 -29.20 19.76 24.60
CA THR A 231 -30.41 18.91 24.67
C THR A 231 -30.41 17.82 23.60
N GLN A 232 -29.97 18.12 22.37
CA GLN A 232 -29.85 17.10 21.32
C GLN A 232 -28.75 16.08 21.60
N PHE A 233 -27.62 16.52 22.15
CA PHE A 233 -26.57 15.59 22.56
C PHE A 233 -27.06 14.62 23.64
N ILE A 234 -27.83 15.12 24.61
CA ILE A 234 -28.45 14.27 25.62
C ILE A 234 -29.48 13.32 24.96
N LYS A 235 -30.40 13.81 24.11
CA LYS A 235 -31.34 12.95 23.36
C LYS A 235 -30.64 11.82 22.60
N LEU A 236 -29.49 12.10 21.99
CA LEU A 236 -28.67 11.10 21.30
C LEU A 236 -28.16 10.02 22.27
N LEU A 237 -27.68 10.38 23.46
CA LEU A 237 -27.26 9.40 24.48
C LEU A 237 -28.43 8.52 24.95
N TYR A 238 -29.61 9.13 25.15
CA TYR A 238 -30.84 8.40 25.46
C TYR A 238 -31.18 7.39 24.35
N ASP A 239 -31.17 7.83 23.09
CA ASP A 239 -31.47 6.98 21.93
C ASP A 239 -30.47 5.83 21.74
N LEU A 240 -29.18 6.02 22.11
CA LEU A 240 -28.15 4.98 22.04
C LEU A 240 -28.15 4.02 23.24
N THR A 241 -28.86 4.33 24.32
CA THR A 241 -28.86 3.51 25.55
C THR A 241 -29.31 2.06 25.34
N PRO A 242 -30.37 1.77 24.55
CA PRO A 242 -30.77 0.39 24.24
C PRO A 242 -29.64 -0.43 23.61
N MET A 243 -28.85 0.18 22.73
CA MET A 243 -27.70 -0.48 22.10
C MET A 243 -26.57 -0.73 23.11
N ILE A 244 -26.25 0.27 23.94
CA ILE A 244 -25.16 0.20 24.91
C ILE A 244 -25.43 -0.86 25.98
N ARG A 245 -26.65 -0.94 26.52
CA ARG A 245 -27.01 -1.88 27.58
C ARG A 245 -27.27 -3.30 27.07
N PHE A 246 -27.81 -3.45 25.86
CA PHE A 246 -28.10 -4.76 25.29
C PHE A 246 -26.82 -5.56 24.97
N LEU A 247 -25.81 -4.89 24.42
CA LEU A 247 -24.56 -5.55 24.05
C LEU A 247 -23.67 -5.79 25.28
N PRO A 248 -23.19 -7.02 25.52
CA PRO A 248 -22.24 -7.29 26.60
C PRO A 248 -20.98 -6.44 26.46
N GLY A 249 -20.37 -6.03 27.57
CA GLY A 249 -19.14 -5.24 27.57
C GLY A 249 -18.00 -5.87 26.75
N VAL A 250 -17.95 -7.21 26.65
CA VAL A 250 -16.99 -7.92 25.80
C VAL A 250 -17.18 -7.61 24.31
N VAL A 251 -18.44 -7.50 23.84
CA VAL A 251 -18.73 -7.16 22.45
C VAL A 251 -18.29 -5.72 22.16
N TRP A 252 -18.57 -4.80 23.08
CA TRP A 252 -18.07 -3.42 22.99
C TRP A 252 -16.55 -3.34 22.97
N PHE A 253 -15.88 -4.13 23.81
CA PHE A 253 -14.42 -4.24 23.78
C PHE A 253 -13.91 -4.73 22.41
N CYS A 254 -14.57 -5.75 21.81
CA CYS A 254 -14.22 -6.22 20.47
C CYS A 254 -14.45 -5.15 19.40
N ILE A 255 -15.59 -4.45 19.43
CA ILE A 255 -15.90 -3.34 18.50
C ILE A 255 -14.85 -2.24 18.64
N GLY A 256 -14.58 -1.81 19.88
CA GLY A 256 -13.56 -0.82 20.21
C GLY A 256 -12.19 -1.23 19.70
N ALA A 257 -11.76 -2.48 19.93
CA ALA A 257 -10.48 -2.99 19.44
C ALA A 257 -10.39 -3.00 17.90
N VAL A 258 -11.48 -3.31 17.19
CA VAL A 258 -11.53 -3.28 15.72
C VAL A 258 -11.44 -1.86 15.20
N ILE A 259 -12.25 -0.93 15.74
CA ILE A 259 -12.21 0.49 15.37
C ILE A 259 -10.83 1.06 15.66
N TYR A 260 -10.27 0.74 16.82
CA TYR A 260 -8.97 1.21 17.25
C TYR A 260 -7.85 0.74 16.32
N ASN A 261 -7.84 -0.56 15.98
CA ASN A 261 -6.91 -1.11 14.99
C ASN A 261 -7.11 -0.49 13.60
N TRP A 262 -8.35 -0.22 13.19
CA TRP A 262 -8.66 0.45 11.93
C TRP A 262 -8.12 1.88 11.88
N ILE A 263 -8.26 2.66 12.95
CA ILE A 263 -7.67 4.01 13.07
C ILE A 263 -6.14 3.93 12.99
N CYS A 264 -5.52 3.04 13.77
CA CYS A 264 -4.07 2.87 13.77
C CYS A 264 -3.52 2.51 12.39
N ASN A 265 -4.17 1.57 11.70
CA ASN A 265 -3.78 1.17 10.34
C ASN A 265 -3.97 2.31 9.34
N SER A 266 -5.07 3.07 9.45
CA SER A 266 -5.33 4.22 8.59
C SER A 266 -4.25 5.31 8.75
N MET A 267 -3.84 5.59 9.98
CA MET A 267 -2.71 6.50 10.25
C MET A 267 -1.39 5.97 9.70
N ALA A 268 -1.13 4.67 9.83
CA ALA A 268 0.09 4.05 9.29
C ALA A 268 0.13 4.11 7.76
N PHE A 269 -0.99 3.85 7.07
CA PHE A 269 -1.09 4.04 5.62
C PHE A 269 -0.83 5.50 5.23
N ALA A 270 -1.44 6.47 5.91
CA ALA A 270 -1.21 7.88 5.64
C ALA A 270 0.28 8.25 5.75
N ARG A 271 0.98 7.71 6.75
CA ARG A 271 2.44 7.89 6.91
C ARG A 271 3.24 7.20 5.80
N LEU A 272 2.87 6.00 5.37
CA LEU A 272 3.51 5.32 4.23
C LEU A 272 3.36 6.13 2.93
N TYR A 273 2.16 6.65 2.65
CA TYR A 273 1.93 7.54 1.51
C TYR A 273 2.74 8.83 1.62
N TYR A 274 2.83 9.42 2.81
CA TYR A 274 3.67 10.59 3.07
C TYR A 274 5.15 10.28 2.81
N TYR A 275 5.66 9.12 3.25
CA TYR A 275 7.04 8.70 3.01
C TYR A 275 7.34 8.49 1.53
N GLU A 276 6.43 7.86 0.80
CA GLU A 276 6.55 7.73 -0.65
C GLU A 276 6.50 9.09 -1.35
N GLY A 277 5.66 10.01 -0.87
CA GLY A 277 5.64 11.41 -1.32
C GLY A 277 6.98 12.12 -1.10
N CYS A 278 7.63 11.92 0.05
CA CYS A 278 8.98 12.44 0.29
C CYS A 278 10.01 11.85 -0.67
N ASN A 279 9.95 10.53 -0.95
CA ASN A 279 10.86 9.88 -1.90
C ASN A 279 10.68 10.44 -3.33
N ARG A 280 9.44 10.68 -3.77
CA ARG A 280 9.16 11.33 -5.06
C ARG A 280 9.67 12.77 -5.08
N SER A 281 9.48 13.52 -4.01
CA SER A 281 10.04 14.88 -3.88
C SER A 281 11.56 14.89 -3.91
N PHE A 282 12.23 13.87 -3.36
CA PHE A 282 13.68 13.71 -3.51
C PHE A 282 14.05 13.55 -4.99
N LEU A 283 13.36 12.65 -5.72
CA LEU A 283 13.62 12.39 -7.13
C LEU A 283 13.39 13.62 -8.03
N LYS A 284 12.34 14.40 -7.78
CA LYS A 284 12.03 15.63 -8.55
C LYS A 284 13.14 16.69 -8.48
N LYS A 285 13.93 16.69 -7.41
CA LYS A 285 15.06 17.63 -7.24
C LYS A 285 16.33 17.18 -7.98
N ARG A 286 16.37 15.95 -8.51
CA ARG A 286 17.58 15.34 -9.08
C ARG A 286 17.61 15.46 -10.59
N GLY A 287 18.82 15.33 -11.13
CA GLY A 287 19.07 15.35 -12.57
C GLY A 287 18.51 14.13 -13.29
N VAL A 288 18.73 14.10 -14.61
CA VAL A 288 18.34 12.96 -15.47
C VAL A 288 19.19 11.72 -15.16
N VAL A 289 20.46 11.92 -14.81
CA VAL A 289 21.42 10.85 -14.51
C VAL A 289 21.74 10.88 -13.02
N SER A 290 21.50 9.77 -12.33
CA SER A 290 21.86 9.59 -10.92
C SER A 290 22.66 8.31 -10.76
N THR A 291 23.79 8.42 -10.07
CA THR A 291 24.62 7.27 -9.71
C THR A 291 24.57 7.01 -8.22
N VAL A 292 24.39 5.76 -7.85
CA VAL A 292 24.38 5.32 -6.46
C VAL A 292 25.67 4.58 -6.16
N TYR A 293 26.35 5.02 -5.11
CA TYR A 293 27.53 4.37 -4.57
C TYR A 293 27.25 3.79 -3.18
N GLY A 294 27.76 2.59 -2.95
CA GLY A 294 27.84 1.99 -1.63
C GLY A 294 28.64 0.69 -1.65
N VAL A 295 29.22 0.34 -0.51
CA VAL A 295 29.96 -0.92 -0.32
C VAL A 295 29.06 -2.13 -0.59
N MET A 296 29.63 -3.26 -1.02
CA MET A 296 28.88 -4.51 -1.17
C MET A 296 28.08 -4.82 0.11
N GLY A 297 26.78 -5.10 -0.05
CA GLY A 297 25.87 -5.34 1.07
C GLY A 297 25.20 -4.11 1.68
N SER A 298 25.58 -2.88 1.29
CA SER A 298 24.95 -1.63 1.79
C SER A 298 23.48 -1.48 1.38
N GLY A 299 23.08 -2.14 0.28
CA GLY A 299 21.73 -2.06 -0.29
C GLY A 299 21.60 -1.16 -1.51
N LYS A 300 22.70 -0.86 -2.23
CA LYS A 300 22.70 -0.06 -3.48
C LYS A 300 21.64 -0.50 -4.50
N THR A 301 21.53 -1.80 -4.78
CA THR A 301 20.57 -2.36 -5.73
C THR A 301 19.13 -2.18 -5.23
N GLN A 302 18.92 -2.30 -3.91
CA GLN A 302 17.62 -2.04 -3.29
C GLN A 302 17.21 -0.56 -3.46
N LEU A 303 18.16 0.36 -3.31
CA LEU A 303 17.94 1.79 -3.45
C LEU A 303 17.57 2.16 -4.89
N ILE A 304 18.36 1.73 -5.88
CA ILE A 304 18.06 2.03 -7.29
C ILE A 304 16.73 1.39 -7.74
N THR A 305 16.38 0.20 -7.23
CA THR A 305 15.08 -0.43 -7.52
C THR A 305 13.94 0.41 -6.94
N SER A 306 14.09 0.86 -5.69
CA SER A 306 13.09 1.71 -5.02
C SER A 306 12.90 3.05 -5.74
N MET A 307 14.01 3.66 -6.18
CA MET A 307 14.01 4.90 -6.96
C MET A 307 13.34 4.69 -8.31
N ALA A 308 13.61 3.58 -9.00
CA ALA A 308 13.02 3.29 -10.30
C ALA A 308 11.49 3.12 -10.23
N LEU A 309 10.99 2.41 -9.21
CA LEU A 309 9.55 2.26 -8.97
C LEU A 309 8.86 3.61 -8.70
N SER A 310 9.51 4.51 -7.96
CA SER A 310 8.97 5.87 -7.74
C SER A 310 9.05 6.74 -8.99
N ALA A 311 10.14 6.64 -9.76
CA ALA A 311 10.37 7.42 -10.97
C ALA A 311 9.38 7.06 -12.08
N GLU A 312 9.03 5.78 -12.22
CA GLU A 312 8.01 5.34 -13.18
C GLU A 312 6.64 5.96 -12.88
N ILE A 313 6.21 5.94 -11.61
CA ILE A 313 4.95 6.57 -11.22
C ILE A 313 5.01 8.08 -11.43
N GLU A 314 6.14 8.72 -11.09
CA GLU A 314 6.34 10.14 -11.35
C GLU A 314 6.17 10.47 -12.85
N MET A 315 6.66 9.62 -13.75
CA MET A 315 6.46 9.80 -15.20
C MET A 315 4.99 9.68 -15.60
N TRP A 316 4.24 8.70 -15.08
CA TRP A 316 2.81 8.61 -15.36
C TRP A 316 2.01 9.78 -14.78
N ASP A 317 2.31 10.19 -13.54
CA ASP A 317 1.66 11.34 -12.90
C ASP A 317 1.93 12.62 -13.71
N ASN A 318 3.18 12.84 -14.14
CA ASN A 318 3.54 13.97 -14.99
C ASN A 318 2.84 13.94 -16.35
N ALA A 319 2.73 12.77 -16.99
CA ALA A 319 2.00 12.65 -18.25
C ALA A 319 0.50 12.97 -18.05
N PHE A 320 -0.11 12.48 -16.98
CA PHE A 320 -1.51 12.74 -16.67
C PHE A 320 -1.78 14.22 -16.36
N GLU A 321 -0.89 14.87 -15.60
CA GLU A 321 -0.96 16.30 -15.34
C GLU A 321 -0.91 17.11 -16.64
N ILE A 322 -0.01 16.76 -17.59
CA ILE A 322 0.02 17.43 -18.90
C ILE A 322 -1.32 17.25 -19.62
N LEU A 323 -1.91 16.06 -19.62
CA LEU A 323 -3.20 15.82 -20.27
C LEU A 323 -4.28 16.76 -19.70
N LEU A 324 -4.36 16.90 -18.37
CA LEU A 324 -5.32 17.79 -17.72
C LEU A 324 -5.03 19.27 -18.00
N GLU A 325 -3.76 19.69 -17.96
CA GLU A 325 -3.34 21.06 -18.27
C GLU A 325 -3.77 21.47 -19.68
N LYS A 326 -3.52 20.62 -20.68
CA LYS A 326 -3.87 20.91 -22.08
C LYS A 326 -5.37 20.87 -22.32
N ASP A 327 -6.10 19.96 -21.66
CA ASP A 327 -7.56 19.91 -21.72
C ASP A 327 -8.17 21.23 -21.20
N LEU A 328 -7.67 21.73 -20.06
CA LEU A 328 -8.09 23.00 -19.47
C LEU A 328 -7.75 24.23 -20.33
N MET A 329 -6.65 24.21 -21.10
CA MET A 329 -6.29 25.32 -22.00
C MET A 329 -7.32 25.48 -23.14
N PHE A 330 -7.88 24.37 -23.63
CA PHE A 330 -8.86 24.37 -24.72
C PHE A 330 -10.07 23.49 -24.37
N PRO A 331 -10.98 23.96 -23.50
CA PRO A 331 -12.07 23.13 -22.96
C PRO A 331 -13.11 22.71 -24.01
N ASN A 332 -13.23 23.48 -25.10
CA ASN A 332 -14.17 23.20 -26.19
C ASN A 332 -13.55 22.34 -27.30
N PHE A 333 -12.26 21.99 -27.20
CA PHE A 333 -11.63 21.09 -28.16
C PHE A 333 -12.16 19.66 -27.97
N PRO A 334 -12.50 18.93 -29.04
CA PRO A 334 -13.04 17.58 -28.94
C PRO A 334 -11.96 16.54 -28.61
N TRP A 335 -11.40 16.62 -27.39
CA TRP A 335 -10.33 15.75 -26.89
C TRP A 335 -10.68 14.26 -26.97
N GLN A 336 -11.96 13.91 -26.82
CA GLN A 336 -12.44 12.53 -26.97
C GLN A 336 -12.12 11.96 -28.36
N ARG A 337 -12.42 12.71 -29.43
CA ARG A 337 -12.14 12.27 -30.82
C ARG A 337 -10.64 12.16 -31.10
N LEU A 338 -9.83 13.04 -30.49
CA LEU A 338 -8.38 12.92 -30.56
C LEU A 338 -7.91 11.64 -29.87
N ARG A 339 -8.41 11.33 -28.67
CA ARG A 339 -8.07 10.10 -27.94
C ARG A 339 -8.44 8.84 -28.73
N ASP A 340 -9.65 8.78 -29.29
CA ASP A 340 -10.08 7.63 -30.11
C ASP A 340 -9.17 7.43 -31.32
N TYR A 341 -8.81 8.52 -31.97
CA TYR A 341 -7.86 8.51 -33.07
C TYR A 341 -6.47 8.01 -32.66
N LEU A 342 -5.95 8.47 -31.51
CA LEU A 342 -4.66 8.04 -30.98
C LEU A 342 -4.69 6.56 -30.59
N LYS A 343 -5.77 6.10 -29.93
CA LYS A 343 -5.97 4.71 -29.50
C LYS A 343 -5.86 3.75 -30.68
N VAL A 344 -6.61 4.00 -31.76
CA VAL A 344 -6.57 3.17 -32.98
C VAL A 344 -5.16 3.14 -33.58
N LYS A 345 -4.46 4.28 -33.59
CA LYS A 345 -3.13 4.39 -34.18
C LYS A 345 -2.03 3.73 -33.35
N ILE A 346 -2.16 3.74 -32.02
CA ILE A 346 -1.28 3.01 -31.10
C ILE A 346 -1.53 1.50 -31.22
N GLU A 347 -2.80 1.07 -31.27
CA GLU A 347 -3.17 -0.34 -31.46
C GLU A 347 -2.64 -0.91 -32.78
N ASN A 348 -2.69 -0.13 -33.87
CA ASN A 348 -2.12 -0.48 -35.17
C ASN A 348 -0.58 -0.39 -35.23
N ARG A 349 0.10 -0.01 -34.13
CA ARG A 349 1.56 0.20 -34.05
C ARG A 349 2.10 1.27 -35.01
N GLU A 350 1.27 2.21 -35.43
CA GLU A 350 1.72 3.36 -36.24
C GLU A 350 2.38 4.44 -35.37
N LEU A 351 1.96 4.56 -34.10
CA LEU A 351 2.50 5.52 -33.13
C LEU A 351 3.29 4.79 -32.04
N VAL A 352 4.53 4.42 -32.39
CA VAL A 352 5.42 3.63 -31.52
C VAL A 352 6.28 4.46 -30.56
N ASP A 353 6.55 5.73 -30.87
CA ASP A 353 7.44 6.58 -30.07
C ASP A 353 6.99 8.04 -30.12
N ILE A 354 7.54 8.88 -29.24
CA ILE A 354 7.23 10.32 -29.14
C ILE A 354 7.48 11.03 -30.47
N ASP A 355 8.58 10.71 -31.16
CA ASP A 355 8.92 11.32 -32.45
C ASP A 355 7.85 11.02 -33.53
N ALA A 356 7.35 9.77 -33.57
CA ALA A 356 6.31 9.38 -34.52
C ALA A 356 4.99 10.12 -34.26
N VAL A 357 4.65 10.34 -32.98
CA VAL A 357 3.49 11.16 -32.59
C VAL A 357 3.67 12.61 -33.03
N LYS A 358 4.82 13.22 -32.74
CA LYS A 358 5.12 14.60 -33.15
C LYS A 358 5.03 14.77 -34.67
N GLU A 359 5.66 13.87 -35.43
CA GLU A 359 5.58 13.89 -36.90
C GLU A 359 4.13 13.79 -37.38
N ARG A 360 3.33 12.93 -36.77
CA ARG A 360 1.94 12.75 -37.15
C ARG A 360 1.09 13.99 -36.87
N ILE A 361 1.23 14.61 -35.70
CA ILE A 361 0.49 15.84 -35.36
C ILE A 361 0.95 17.01 -36.24
N ARG A 362 2.26 17.13 -36.50
CA ARG A 362 2.79 18.16 -37.44
C ARG A 362 2.29 17.96 -38.86
N ALA A 363 2.10 16.72 -39.31
CA ALA A 363 1.47 16.44 -40.59
C ALA A 363 0.01 16.89 -40.62
N LEU A 364 -0.75 16.71 -39.52
CA LEU A 364 -2.12 17.24 -39.41
C LEU A 364 -2.12 18.77 -39.44
N ARG A 365 -1.20 19.42 -38.71
CA ARG A 365 -1.04 20.88 -38.72
C ARG A 365 -0.72 21.42 -40.12
N ARG A 366 0.23 20.82 -40.84
CA ARG A 366 0.55 21.22 -42.23
C ARG A 366 -0.66 21.11 -43.16
N GLY A 367 -1.45 20.05 -43.00
CA GLY A 367 -2.70 19.88 -43.73
C GLY A 367 -3.72 20.98 -43.41
N PHE A 368 -3.87 21.33 -42.13
CA PHE A 368 -4.74 22.42 -41.69
C PHE A 368 -4.28 23.80 -42.19
N ASP A 369 -3.01 24.13 -42.04
CA ASP A 369 -2.44 25.41 -42.49
C ASP A 369 -2.60 25.57 -44.01
N TYR A 370 -2.51 24.48 -44.77
CA TYR A 370 -2.79 24.47 -46.22
C TYR A 370 -4.25 24.85 -46.55
N VAL A 371 -5.21 24.43 -45.72
CA VAL A 371 -6.64 24.76 -45.91
C VAL A 371 -6.90 26.23 -45.65
N ILE A 372 -6.45 26.74 -44.50
CA ILE A 372 -6.66 28.14 -44.11
C ILE A 372 -6.08 29.08 -45.16
N ASN A 373 -4.86 28.82 -45.63
CA ASN A 373 -4.18 29.69 -46.58
C ASN A 373 -4.85 29.75 -47.97
N ARG A 374 -5.76 28.82 -48.30
CA ARG A 374 -6.45 28.80 -49.60
C ARG A 374 -7.93 29.19 -49.55
N GLY A 375 -8.50 29.42 -48.36
CA GLY A 375 -9.88 29.90 -48.21
C GLY A 375 -10.96 28.95 -48.75
N TYR A 376 -10.71 27.64 -48.75
CA TYR A 376 -11.71 26.66 -49.21
C TYR A 376 -12.93 26.64 -48.29
N THR A 377 -14.13 26.56 -48.86
CA THR A 377 -15.36 26.27 -48.12
C THR A 377 -15.36 24.81 -47.62
N PRO A 378 -16.06 24.46 -46.52
CA PRO A 378 -16.09 23.10 -45.98
C PRO A 378 -16.52 22.01 -46.99
N GLU A 379 -17.35 22.37 -47.96
CA GLU A 379 -17.85 21.48 -49.02
C GLU A 379 -16.82 21.26 -50.13
N SER A 380 -16.24 22.35 -50.66
CA SER A 380 -15.17 22.28 -51.67
C SER A 380 -13.91 21.58 -51.14
N TRP A 381 -13.63 21.72 -49.85
CA TRP A 381 -12.56 20.99 -49.18
C TRP A 381 -12.83 19.49 -49.08
N ARG A 382 -14.03 19.08 -48.67
CA ARG A 382 -14.38 17.65 -48.64
C ARG A 382 -14.24 17.00 -49.99
N GLU A 383 -14.63 17.70 -51.05
CA GLU A 383 -14.51 17.23 -52.43
C GLU A 383 -13.05 17.15 -52.88
N PHE A 384 -12.24 18.19 -52.61
CA PHE A 384 -10.80 18.17 -52.85
C PHE A 384 -10.09 17.03 -52.11
N CYS A 385 -10.41 16.83 -50.83
CA CYS A 385 -9.86 15.75 -50.03
C CYS A 385 -10.26 14.38 -50.56
N LYS A 386 -11.52 14.21 -50.96
CA LYS A 386 -12.00 12.96 -51.57
C LYS A 386 -11.24 12.67 -52.87
N ASN A 387 -11.03 13.69 -53.70
CA ASN A 387 -10.31 13.57 -54.98
C ASN A 387 -8.81 13.29 -54.79
N ASN A 388 -8.20 13.80 -53.71
CA ASN A 388 -6.78 13.62 -53.41
C ASN A 388 -6.49 12.57 -52.32
N LYS A 389 -7.50 11.83 -51.86
CA LYS A 389 -7.41 10.86 -50.75
C LYS A 389 -6.83 11.45 -49.45
N LEU A 390 -7.09 12.74 -49.20
CA LEU A 390 -6.67 13.44 -47.99
C LEU A 390 -7.72 13.31 -46.89
N ARG A 391 -7.28 13.45 -45.63
CA ARG A 391 -8.18 13.50 -44.48
C ARG A 391 -9.04 14.76 -44.58
N THR A 392 -10.32 14.68 -44.24
CA THR A 392 -11.23 15.85 -44.31
C THR A 392 -11.24 16.67 -43.02
N ASP A 393 -11.04 16.02 -41.88
CA ASP A 393 -11.15 16.63 -40.55
C ASP A 393 -9.80 16.63 -39.82
N TYR A 394 -9.08 17.76 -39.86
CA TYR A 394 -7.77 17.95 -39.22
C TYR A 394 -7.86 18.48 -37.80
N THR A 395 -8.98 19.13 -37.44
CA THR A 395 -9.22 19.73 -36.12
C THR A 395 -10.18 18.91 -35.27
N PHE A 396 -10.56 17.71 -35.74
CA PHE A 396 -11.46 16.77 -35.05
C PHE A 396 -12.87 17.35 -34.86
N GLY A 397 -13.27 18.31 -35.69
CA GLY A 397 -14.52 19.06 -35.60
C GLY A 397 -14.49 20.24 -34.62
N TYR A 398 -13.31 20.72 -34.24
CA TYR A 398 -13.17 21.97 -33.47
C TYR A 398 -13.48 23.19 -34.34
N ASP A 399 -14.38 24.03 -33.84
CA ASP A 399 -14.77 25.31 -34.44
C ASP A 399 -13.85 26.42 -33.94
N PHE A 400 -12.83 26.75 -34.74
CA PHE A 400 -11.85 27.79 -34.42
C PHE A 400 -12.30 29.19 -34.83
N GLU A 401 -13.47 29.35 -35.46
CA GLU A 401 -14.06 30.66 -35.75
C GLU A 401 -14.80 31.18 -34.51
N HIS A 402 -15.52 30.29 -33.82
CA HIS A 402 -16.24 30.62 -32.58
C HIS A 402 -15.36 30.51 -31.32
N TYR A 403 -14.37 29.60 -31.32
CA TYR A 403 -13.48 29.39 -30.18
C TYR A 403 -12.03 29.77 -30.50
N ALA A 404 -11.30 30.22 -29.48
CA ALA A 404 -9.94 30.71 -29.67
C ALA A 404 -8.98 29.62 -30.19
N TYR A 405 -8.16 29.99 -31.19
CA TYR A 405 -7.08 29.16 -31.72
C TYR A 405 -5.78 29.24 -30.87
N THR A 406 -5.69 30.27 -30.04
CA THR A 406 -4.56 30.53 -29.15
C THR A 406 -5.03 30.68 -27.72
N TYR A 407 -4.18 30.24 -26.80
CA TYR A 407 -4.35 30.43 -25.36
C TYR A 407 -3.18 31.29 -24.87
N ASN A 408 -3.47 32.32 -24.08
CA ASN A 408 -2.44 33.18 -23.49
C ASN A 408 -2.48 33.03 -21.96
N ASP A 409 -1.41 32.46 -21.40
CA ASP A 409 -1.23 32.32 -19.95
C ASP A 409 -0.53 33.54 -19.31
N ASN A 410 -0.33 34.62 -20.09
CA ASN A 410 0.47 35.82 -19.79
C ASN A 410 1.99 35.59 -19.64
N LEU A 411 2.47 34.36 -19.87
CA LEU A 411 3.89 34.02 -19.98
C LEU A 411 4.27 33.70 -21.43
N LYS A 412 3.42 32.93 -22.12
CA LYS A 412 3.52 32.59 -23.52
C LYS A 412 2.14 32.43 -24.18
N VAL A 413 2.10 32.66 -25.48
CA VAL A 413 0.96 32.31 -26.32
C VAL A 413 1.15 30.88 -26.82
N VAL A 414 0.22 29.99 -26.47
CA VAL A 414 0.21 28.59 -26.89
C VAL A 414 -0.79 28.42 -28.02
N HIS A 415 -0.36 27.83 -29.13
CA HIS A 415 -1.23 27.49 -30.24
C HIS A 415 -1.95 26.16 -30.02
N LEU A 416 -3.16 26.00 -30.57
CA LEU A 416 -3.93 24.77 -30.47
C LEU A 416 -3.12 23.51 -30.84
N PHE A 417 -2.44 23.51 -31.98
CA PHE A 417 -1.66 22.34 -32.41
C PHE A 417 -0.42 22.06 -31.56
N GLU A 418 0.14 23.05 -30.86
CA GLU A 418 1.20 22.83 -29.86
C GLU A 418 0.61 22.08 -28.65
N ALA A 419 -0.56 22.51 -28.18
CA ALA A 419 -1.26 21.83 -27.09
C ALA A 419 -1.69 20.41 -27.48
N VAL A 420 -2.15 20.20 -28.72
CA VAL A 420 -2.50 18.87 -29.26
C VAL A 420 -1.27 17.98 -29.41
N GLU A 421 -0.11 18.51 -29.82
CA GLU A 421 1.16 17.76 -29.89
C GLU A 421 1.59 17.30 -28.50
N ASP A 422 1.61 18.22 -27.51
CA ASP A 422 1.93 17.91 -26.11
C ASP A 422 0.96 16.87 -25.53
N TYR A 423 -0.35 17.05 -25.75
CA TYR A 423 -1.38 16.12 -25.29
C TYR A 423 -1.17 14.74 -25.89
N ALA A 424 -0.97 14.65 -27.21
CA ALA A 424 -0.80 13.37 -27.89
C ALA A 424 0.45 12.61 -27.42
N CYS A 425 1.57 13.33 -27.21
CA CYS A 425 2.78 12.73 -26.68
C CYS A 425 2.60 12.23 -25.24
N ALA A 426 1.96 13.03 -24.38
CA ALA A 426 1.66 12.63 -23.00
C ALA A 426 0.70 11.44 -22.96
N TYR A 427 -0.27 11.39 -23.89
CA TYR A 427 -1.23 10.30 -24.00
C TYR A 427 -0.53 8.98 -24.34
N LEU A 428 0.46 9.00 -25.25
CA LEU A 428 1.28 7.82 -25.56
C LEU A 428 1.96 7.29 -24.29
N VAL A 429 2.67 8.17 -23.55
CA VAL A 429 3.40 7.78 -22.33
C VAL A 429 2.45 7.22 -21.26
N TYR A 430 1.29 7.86 -21.05
CA TYR A 430 0.34 7.45 -20.01
C TYR A 430 -0.35 6.11 -20.31
N THR A 431 -0.62 5.84 -21.59
CA THR A 431 -1.36 4.64 -22.04
C THR A 431 -0.49 3.41 -22.27
N VAL A 432 0.84 3.51 -22.18
CA VAL A 432 1.75 2.36 -22.27
C VAL A 432 1.34 1.28 -21.28
N GLN A 433 0.85 0.15 -21.77
CA GLN A 433 0.36 -0.95 -20.91
C GLN A 433 1.49 -1.69 -20.20
N THR A 434 2.69 -1.69 -20.78
CA THR A 434 3.90 -2.28 -20.21
C THR A 434 4.58 -1.34 -19.23
N SER A 435 5.63 -1.83 -18.56
CA SER A 435 6.51 -1.00 -17.75
C SER A 435 7.19 0.11 -18.58
N LEU A 436 7.53 1.23 -17.93
CA LEU A 436 8.46 2.23 -18.45
C LEU A 436 9.91 1.99 -17.99
N ILE A 437 10.17 0.92 -17.24
CA ILE A 437 11.48 0.59 -16.70
C ILE A 437 12.21 -0.33 -17.69
N PHE A 438 13.45 0.03 -18.02
CA PHE A 438 14.41 -0.78 -18.77
C PHE A 438 15.57 -1.13 -17.84
N SER A 439 15.89 -2.42 -17.67
CA SER A 439 16.97 -2.80 -16.75
C SER A 439 17.74 -4.04 -17.20
N ASN A 440 18.98 -4.17 -16.71
CA ASN A 440 19.81 -5.36 -16.90
C ASN A 440 19.54 -6.45 -15.84
N TYR A 441 18.62 -6.21 -14.91
CA TYR A 441 18.09 -7.22 -13.99
C TYR A 441 16.57 -7.11 -13.90
N SER A 442 15.90 -8.19 -13.49
CA SER A 442 14.44 -8.24 -13.43
C SER A 442 13.91 -7.38 -12.27
N ILE A 443 13.07 -6.41 -12.59
CA ILE A 443 12.29 -5.60 -11.63
C ILE A 443 10.81 -5.87 -11.89
N ARG A 444 10.08 -6.31 -10.86
CA ARG A 444 8.64 -6.54 -10.90
C ARG A 444 7.87 -5.29 -10.51
N LEU A 445 6.82 -5.03 -11.25
CA LEU A 445 5.91 -3.90 -11.08
C LEU A 445 4.48 -4.39 -10.90
N ASP A 446 3.65 -3.60 -10.25
CA ASP A 446 2.29 -3.99 -9.89
C ASP A 446 1.23 -3.01 -10.44
N SER A 447 1.56 -2.13 -11.39
CA SER A 447 0.63 -1.12 -11.91
C SER A 447 -0.50 -1.74 -12.74
N ILE A 448 -1.72 -1.23 -12.54
CA ILE A 448 -2.92 -1.72 -13.25
C ILE A 448 -3.54 -0.54 -14.00
N LEU A 449 -3.73 -0.70 -15.30
CA LEU A 449 -4.44 0.27 -16.13
C LEU A 449 -5.90 -0.17 -16.27
N ASN A 450 -6.82 0.54 -15.62
CA ASN A 450 -8.26 0.29 -15.69
C ASN A 450 -8.86 1.03 -16.89
N ASP A 451 -9.32 0.28 -17.90
CA ASP A 451 -10.00 0.84 -19.08
C ASP A 451 -11.45 0.34 -19.15
N VAL A 452 -12.41 1.28 -19.23
CA VAL A 452 -13.86 1.02 -19.41
C VAL A 452 -14.31 1.42 -20.83
N GLY A 453 -13.37 1.77 -21.71
CA GLY A 453 -13.60 2.22 -23.09
C GLY A 453 -13.34 3.71 -23.32
N ASN A 454 -13.06 4.49 -22.26
CA ASN A 454 -12.84 5.93 -22.31
C ASN A 454 -11.36 6.26 -21.98
N MET A 455 -11.12 7.32 -21.18
CA MET A 455 -9.80 7.59 -20.62
C MET A 455 -9.46 6.51 -19.59
N PRO A 456 -8.39 5.73 -19.80
CA PRO A 456 -7.99 4.74 -18.80
C PRO A 456 -7.48 5.44 -17.54
N LEU A 457 -7.63 4.81 -16.38
CA LEU A 457 -7.09 5.29 -15.11
C LEU A 457 -6.08 4.29 -14.56
N ARG A 458 -4.92 4.77 -14.15
CA ARG A 458 -3.85 3.91 -13.62
C ARG A 458 -3.88 3.85 -12.09
N ASP A 459 -3.97 2.64 -11.54
CA ASP A 459 -3.76 2.37 -10.11
C ASP A 459 -2.25 2.12 -9.88
N THR A 460 -1.65 2.99 -9.06
CA THR A 460 -0.22 2.95 -8.70
C THR A 460 0.01 2.69 -7.20
N ASP A 461 -1.01 2.26 -6.44
CA ASP A 461 -0.89 2.06 -4.99
C ASP A 461 -0.01 0.84 -4.64
N PHE A 462 1.09 1.07 -3.95
CA PHE A 462 1.97 0.00 -3.49
C PHE A 462 1.46 -0.74 -2.24
N PHE A 463 0.68 -0.10 -1.37
CA PHE A 463 0.56 -0.54 0.03
C PHE A 463 -0.63 -1.46 0.30
N LYS A 464 -1.78 -1.22 -0.35
CA LYS A 464 -3.03 -1.96 -0.06
C LYS A 464 -3.22 -3.24 -0.88
N ARG A 465 -2.29 -3.56 -1.78
CA ARG A 465 -2.38 -4.74 -2.65
C ARG A 465 -2.20 -6.06 -1.92
N ASP A 466 -3.04 -7.04 -2.24
CA ASP A 466 -2.93 -8.40 -1.69
C ASP A 466 -1.86 -9.19 -2.44
N SER A 467 -0.83 -9.65 -1.72
CA SER A 467 0.26 -10.44 -2.29
C SER A 467 -0.17 -11.80 -2.84
N ARG A 468 -1.38 -12.28 -2.54
CA ARG A 468 -1.92 -13.53 -3.09
C ARG A 468 -2.41 -13.41 -4.52
N LEU A 469 -2.77 -12.19 -4.94
CA LEU A 469 -3.26 -11.90 -6.29
C LEU A 469 -2.16 -11.34 -7.18
N MET A 470 -0.92 -11.39 -6.70
CA MET A 470 0.26 -10.80 -7.34
C MET A 470 0.45 -11.24 -8.78
N ASP A 471 0.28 -12.53 -9.07
CA ASP A 471 0.44 -13.08 -10.42
C ASP A 471 -0.60 -12.53 -11.42
N ALA A 472 -1.74 -12.03 -10.93
CA ALA A 472 -2.81 -11.52 -11.80
C ALA A 472 -2.53 -10.11 -12.34
N TYR A 473 -1.69 -9.33 -11.66
CA TYR A 473 -1.41 -7.93 -12.00
C TYR A 473 0.08 -7.62 -12.13
N SER A 474 0.98 -8.56 -11.86
CA SER A 474 2.41 -8.32 -11.94
C SER A 474 2.89 -8.23 -13.38
N GLN A 475 3.74 -7.24 -13.65
CA GLN A 475 4.53 -7.13 -14.87
C GLN A 475 6.01 -7.11 -14.53
N GLN A 476 6.86 -7.43 -15.50
CA GLN A 476 8.31 -7.27 -15.39
C GLN A 476 8.78 -6.07 -16.21
N CYS A 477 9.91 -5.48 -15.82
CA CYS A 477 10.58 -4.46 -16.60
C CYS A 477 11.05 -5.00 -17.95
N HIS A 478 11.34 -4.09 -18.88
CA HIS A 478 11.96 -4.44 -20.15
C HIS A 478 13.45 -4.73 -19.95
N ILE A 479 13.98 -5.61 -20.79
CA ILE A 479 15.42 -5.88 -20.83
C ILE A 479 16.09 -4.68 -21.50
N ILE A 480 17.07 -4.09 -20.84
CA ILE A 480 17.84 -3.00 -21.43
C ILE A 480 18.73 -3.54 -22.56
N ASN A 481 18.61 -2.94 -23.75
CA ASN A 481 19.60 -3.10 -24.80
C ASN A 481 20.54 -1.88 -24.78
N TYR A 482 21.82 -2.10 -24.48
CA TYR A 482 22.80 -1.02 -24.40
C TYR A 482 23.02 -0.28 -25.72
N ASP A 483 22.72 -0.87 -26.89
CA ASP A 483 22.79 -0.15 -28.17
C ASP A 483 21.80 1.02 -28.24
N MET A 484 20.72 1.01 -27.45
CA MET A 484 19.82 2.16 -27.30
C MET A 484 20.54 3.39 -26.74
N LEU A 485 21.57 3.17 -25.91
CA LEU A 485 22.36 4.20 -25.26
C LEU A 485 23.66 4.53 -26.02
N ARG A 486 23.87 3.94 -27.21
CA ARG A 486 25.05 4.17 -28.05
C ARG A 486 24.69 5.06 -29.24
N LEU A 487 25.33 6.23 -29.32
CA LEU A 487 25.18 7.17 -30.45
C LEU A 487 26.18 6.92 -31.57
N GLY A 488 27.31 6.29 -31.26
CA GLY A 488 28.38 5.98 -32.21
C GLY A 488 28.16 4.61 -32.87
N LYS A 489 29.22 3.79 -32.89
CA LYS A 489 29.09 2.40 -33.36
C LYS A 489 28.21 1.59 -32.41
N ARG A 490 27.43 0.68 -32.98
CA ARG A 490 26.51 -0.21 -32.26
C ARG A 490 26.86 -1.66 -32.57
N MET A 491 26.54 -2.56 -31.65
CA MET A 491 26.67 -4.01 -31.86
C MET A 491 25.55 -4.51 -32.77
N GLN A 492 24.32 -4.04 -32.57
CA GLN A 492 23.12 -4.33 -33.35
C GLN A 492 22.40 -3.01 -33.73
N ARG A 493 21.73 -2.97 -34.90
CA ARG A 493 21.19 -1.73 -35.48
C ARG A 493 19.72 -1.43 -35.16
N GLU A 494 19.02 -2.31 -34.43
CA GLU A 494 17.55 -2.28 -34.41
C GLU A 494 16.92 -1.38 -33.34
N PHE A 495 17.66 -0.95 -32.31
CA PHE A 495 17.07 -0.26 -31.15
C PHE A 495 17.48 1.22 -31.05
N LYS A 496 16.55 2.08 -30.66
CA LYS A 496 16.75 3.53 -30.43
C LYS A 496 16.33 3.90 -29.01
N LEU A 497 17.03 4.87 -28.42
CA LEU A 497 16.63 5.48 -27.15
C LEU A 497 15.19 6.00 -27.23
N SER A 498 14.34 5.53 -26.34
CA SER A 498 12.98 6.05 -26.14
C SER A 498 12.84 6.61 -24.71
N PHE A 499 11.64 7.00 -24.32
CA PHE A 499 11.31 7.48 -22.98
C PHE A 499 11.27 6.32 -21.96
N GLY A 500 11.47 6.65 -20.69
CA GLY A 500 11.42 5.69 -19.59
C GLY A 500 12.54 5.83 -18.56
N VAL A 501 12.57 4.88 -17.62
CA VAL A 501 13.54 4.79 -16.53
C VAL A 501 14.53 3.67 -16.83
N TYR A 502 15.77 4.01 -17.11
CA TYR A 502 16.85 3.06 -17.37
C TYR A 502 17.60 2.78 -16.08
N VAL A 503 17.63 1.51 -15.65
CA VAL A 503 18.21 1.09 -14.38
C VAL A 503 19.34 0.10 -14.65
N ILE A 504 20.56 0.50 -14.32
CA ILE A 504 21.77 -0.27 -14.64
C ILE A 504 22.48 -0.65 -13.34
N THR A 505 22.52 -1.93 -12.99
CA THR A 505 23.42 -2.43 -11.94
C THR A 505 24.82 -2.62 -12.50
N GLU A 506 25.84 -2.33 -11.69
CA GLU A 506 27.25 -2.58 -11.98
C GLU A 506 27.71 -1.95 -13.31
N ILE A 507 27.35 -0.67 -13.52
CA ILE A 507 27.73 0.07 -14.73
C ILE A 507 29.25 0.17 -14.92
N ASP A 508 29.99 0.08 -13.83
CA ASP A 508 31.45 0.04 -13.81
C ASP A 508 32.01 -1.20 -14.53
N LYS A 509 31.36 -2.36 -14.43
CA LYS A 509 31.78 -3.58 -15.15
C LYS A 509 31.50 -3.50 -16.65
N GLU A 510 30.41 -2.85 -17.05
CA GLU A 510 30.04 -2.65 -18.45
C GLU A 510 30.96 -1.62 -19.13
N ARG A 511 31.24 -0.52 -18.44
CA ARG A 511 31.99 0.61 -19.03
C ARG A 511 33.49 0.52 -18.85
N LYS A 512 33.96 -0.14 -17.78
CA LYS A 512 35.38 -0.25 -17.40
C LYS A 512 36.07 1.09 -17.17
N ASN A 513 37.24 1.05 -16.53
CA ASN A 513 38.07 2.23 -16.35
C ASN A 513 39.03 2.43 -17.54
N SER A 514 39.67 3.60 -17.61
CA SER A 514 40.63 3.91 -18.69
C SER A 514 41.87 3.01 -18.71
N LEU A 515 42.24 2.38 -17.58
CA LEU A 515 43.38 1.47 -17.51
C LEU A 515 43.06 0.12 -18.17
N GLU A 516 41.86 -0.40 -17.94
CA GLU A 516 41.34 -1.63 -18.52
C GLU A 516 41.01 -1.48 -20.01
N LEU A 517 40.72 -0.26 -20.46
CA LEU A 517 40.43 0.07 -21.86
C LEU A 517 41.67 0.43 -22.69
N LYS A 518 42.90 0.35 -22.14
CA LYS A 518 44.14 0.75 -22.83
C LYS A 518 44.36 0.06 -24.18
N GLU A 519 43.89 -1.18 -24.32
CA GLU A 519 44.08 -1.97 -25.54
C GLU A 519 43.04 -1.64 -26.63
N THR A 520 41.93 -0.98 -26.27
CA THR A 520 40.84 -0.65 -27.20
C THR A 520 41.01 0.74 -27.81
N LYS A 521 40.94 0.87 -29.15
CA LYS A 521 41.14 2.14 -29.85
C LYS A 521 39.82 2.69 -30.38
N ARG A 522 39.74 4.03 -30.47
CA ARG A 522 38.56 4.72 -31.00
C ARG A 522 38.29 4.42 -32.49
N ASN A 523 39.32 4.08 -33.26
CA ASN A 523 39.23 3.85 -34.69
C ASN A 523 38.98 2.37 -35.06
N ASP A 524 38.85 1.47 -34.08
CA ASP A 524 38.62 0.05 -34.36
C ASP A 524 37.31 -0.15 -35.16
N GLU A 525 37.30 -1.15 -36.03
CA GLU A 525 36.14 -1.47 -36.87
C GLU A 525 34.95 -1.96 -36.05
N GLU A 526 35.21 -2.78 -35.03
CA GLU A 526 34.20 -3.32 -34.10
C GLU A 526 33.74 -2.28 -33.07
N CYS A 527 32.51 -2.44 -32.58
CA CYS A 527 31.96 -1.59 -31.53
C CYS A 527 32.68 -1.85 -30.19
N ASN A 528 33.19 -0.78 -29.57
CA ASN A 528 33.85 -0.80 -28.26
C ASN A 528 33.47 0.42 -27.42
N GLN A 529 33.84 0.42 -26.15
CA GLN A 529 33.51 1.46 -25.18
C GLN A 529 34.07 2.85 -25.52
N ASN A 530 35.08 2.94 -26.39
CA ASN A 530 35.71 4.19 -26.81
C ASN A 530 35.08 4.79 -28.09
N ASN A 531 34.42 3.98 -28.92
CA ASN A 531 33.85 4.39 -30.20
C ASN A 531 32.30 4.38 -30.26
N ASP A 532 31.65 3.96 -29.17
CA ASP A 532 30.19 3.86 -29.06
C ASP A 532 29.48 5.16 -28.65
N LEU A 533 30.24 6.18 -28.23
CA LEU A 533 29.74 7.50 -27.80
C LEU A 533 28.66 7.41 -26.70
N PHE A 534 28.72 6.41 -25.82
CA PHE A 534 27.75 6.22 -24.74
C PHE A 534 27.67 7.42 -23.78
N ASN A 535 28.82 7.96 -23.36
CA ASN A 535 28.86 9.13 -22.47
C ASN A 535 28.23 10.37 -23.13
N ALA A 536 28.36 10.52 -24.45
CA ALA A 536 27.70 11.59 -25.19
C ALA A 536 26.18 11.40 -25.25
N CYS A 537 25.72 10.16 -25.32
CA CYS A 537 24.29 9.85 -25.19
C CYS A 537 23.76 10.31 -23.84
N LEU A 538 24.44 9.98 -22.74
CA LEU A 538 24.03 10.40 -21.40
C LEU A 538 23.98 11.93 -21.24
N MET A 539 24.92 12.68 -21.86
CA MET A 539 24.90 14.15 -21.87
C MET A 539 23.67 14.73 -22.56
N MET A 540 23.22 14.11 -23.66
CA MET A 540 22.15 14.65 -24.51
C MET A 540 20.79 13.99 -24.26
N CYS A 541 20.72 12.89 -23.52
CA CYS A 541 19.52 12.06 -23.37
C CYS A 541 18.30 12.84 -22.84
N ARG A 542 18.53 13.92 -22.07
CA ARG A 542 17.48 14.84 -21.63
C ARG A 542 16.61 15.35 -22.78
N HIS A 543 17.22 15.64 -23.92
CA HIS A 543 16.53 16.24 -25.08
C HIS A 543 15.74 15.23 -25.90
N ALA A 544 15.99 13.93 -25.74
CA ALA A 544 15.34 12.89 -26.52
C ALA A 544 13.85 12.74 -26.18
N ALA A 545 13.45 12.99 -24.93
CA ALA A 545 12.06 12.86 -24.50
C ALA A 545 11.62 14.03 -23.61
N VAL A 546 11.32 15.17 -24.26
CA VAL A 546 10.70 16.35 -23.62
C VAL A 546 9.30 16.57 -24.17
N ILE A 547 8.34 16.72 -23.26
CA ILE A 547 6.93 17.03 -23.55
C ILE A 547 6.50 18.15 -22.58
N ALA A 548 5.94 19.25 -23.08
CA ALA A 548 5.53 20.41 -22.27
C ALA A 548 6.59 20.85 -21.22
N ASN A 549 7.87 20.91 -21.59
CA ASN A 549 9.02 21.24 -20.72
C ASN A 549 9.31 20.24 -19.58
N ARG A 550 8.66 19.07 -19.54
CA ARG A 550 8.94 17.98 -18.60
C ARG A 550 9.74 16.88 -19.28
N VAL A 551 10.69 16.29 -18.56
CA VAL A 551 11.61 15.27 -19.08
C VAL A 551 11.09 13.87 -18.72
N PHE A 552 10.98 13.00 -19.72
CA PHE A 552 10.47 11.64 -19.60
C PHE A 552 11.55 10.56 -19.74
N ILE A 553 12.81 10.91 -19.49
CA ILE A 553 13.94 9.98 -19.40
C ILE A 553 14.60 10.14 -18.03
N ARG A 554 14.94 9.01 -17.41
CA ARG A 554 15.77 8.98 -16.21
C ARG A 554 16.71 7.79 -16.26
N ILE A 555 17.96 7.98 -15.86
CA ILE A 555 19.00 6.95 -15.87
C ILE A 555 19.55 6.83 -14.46
N ILE A 556 19.37 5.66 -13.87
CA ILE A 556 19.78 5.34 -12.51
C ILE A 556 20.78 4.20 -12.61
N ALA A 557 21.99 4.40 -12.12
CA ALA A 557 23.01 3.35 -12.14
C ALA A 557 23.61 3.14 -10.75
N ASP A 558 24.04 1.91 -10.46
CA ASP A 558 24.89 1.65 -9.29
C ASP A 558 26.35 1.40 -9.66
N LEU A 559 27.24 1.81 -8.75
CA LEU A 559 28.69 1.70 -8.86
C LEU A 559 29.25 0.95 -7.65
N GLN A 560 30.29 0.13 -7.82
CA GLN A 560 31.05 -0.40 -6.70
C GLN A 560 32.19 0.53 -6.27
N ARG A 561 32.75 1.31 -7.19
CA ARG A 561 33.77 2.34 -6.93
C ARG A 561 33.50 3.57 -7.80
N PRO A 562 33.48 4.81 -7.26
CA PRO A 562 33.17 5.99 -8.07
C PRO A 562 34.20 6.25 -9.17
N GLU A 563 35.45 5.81 -8.97
CA GLU A 563 36.55 5.98 -9.93
C GLU A 563 36.55 4.93 -11.06
N ALA A 564 35.81 3.83 -10.90
CA ALA A 564 35.80 2.76 -11.89
C ALA A 564 35.04 3.17 -13.17
N TRP A 565 34.01 4.00 -13.02
CA TRP A 565 33.35 4.64 -14.17
C TRP A 565 34.10 5.95 -14.46
N GLY A 566 34.99 5.92 -15.45
CA GLY A 566 35.94 7.00 -15.74
C GLY A 566 35.34 8.42 -15.69
N ALA A 567 36.16 9.42 -15.38
CA ALA A 567 35.74 10.78 -15.02
C ALA A 567 34.62 11.39 -15.89
N GLY A 568 34.69 11.20 -17.21
CA GLY A 568 33.70 11.74 -18.15
C GLY A 568 32.30 11.11 -18.08
N GLY A 569 32.12 9.95 -17.44
CA GLY A 569 30.80 9.36 -17.14
C GLY A 569 30.27 9.82 -15.77
N ARG A 570 31.16 9.89 -14.77
CA ARG A 570 30.83 10.33 -13.41
C ARG A 570 30.38 11.79 -13.35
N GLU A 571 31.02 12.68 -14.11
CA GLU A 571 30.72 14.12 -14.13
C GLU A 571 29.34 14.47 -14.71
N LEU A 572 28.66 13.52 -15.35
CA LEU A 572 27.38 13.74 -16.04
C LEU A 572 26.16 13.78 -15.12
N GLY A 573 26.30 13.27 -13.90
CA GLY A 573 25.20 13.12 -12.96
C GLY A 573 25.57 13.50 -11.53
N GLU A 574 24.62 13.27 -10.64
CA GLU A 574 24.85 13.33 -9.20
C GLU A 574 25.33 11.96 -8.70
N VAL A 575 26.26 11.96 -7.75
CA VAL A 575 26.71 10.78 -7.04
C VAL A 575 26.02 10.76 -5.68
N ILE A 576 25.28 9.68 -5.41
CA ILE A 576 24.51 9.46 -4.20
C ILE A 576 25.24 8.41 -3.37
N TYR A 577 25.80 8.82 -2.24
CA TYR A 577 26.46 7.93 -1.29
C TYR A 577 25.46 7.46 -0.25
N ILE A 578 25.45 6.16 0.05
CA ILE A 578 24.73 5.62 1.22
C ILE A 578 25.65 5.77 2.43
N ALA A 579 25.37 6.75 3.29
CA ALA A 579 26.15 7.02 4.49
C ALA A 579 25.80 6.06 5.63
N GLU A 580 24.50 5.91 5.91
CA GLU A 580 24.02 5.04 6.98
C GLU A 580 22.73 4.33 6.58
N LYS A 581 22.55 3.12 7.10
CA LYS A 581 21.33 2.33 6.96
C LYS A 581 20.72 2.09 8.34
N GLY A 582 19.56 2.69 8.58
CA GLY A 582 18.80 2.49 9.80
C GLY A 582 18.14 1.11 9.90
N GLU A 583 17.66 0.81 11.10
CA GLU A 583 16.94 -0.43 11.40
C GLU A 583 15.50 -0.41 10.87
N LEU A 584 14.94 -1.61 10.66
CA LEU A 584 13.55 -1.78 10.25
C LEU A 584 12.61 -1.50 11.42
N TYR A 585 11.69 -0.56 11.25
CA TYR A 585 10.66 -0.26 12.23
C TYR A 585 9.26 -0.21 11.59
N PRO A 586 8.19 -0.65 12.28
CA PRO A 586 6.83 -0.48 11.79
C PRO A 586 6.34 0.97 11.97
N VAL A 587 5.70 1.51 10.94
CA VAL A 587 5.24 2.92 10.88
C VAL A 587 3.92 3.14 11.65
N LEU A 588 3.57 2.23 12.56
CA LEU A 588 2.36 2.31 13.39
C LEU A 588 2.47 3.42 14.45
N PRO A 589 1.35 4.02 14.88
CA PRO A 589 1.37 4.95 16.01
C PRO A 589 1.78 4.23 17.30
N PHE A 590 2.47 4.91 18.22
CA PHE A 590 2.94 4.32 19.49
C PHE A 590 1.80 3.74 20.34
N ILE A 591 0.60 4.30 20.21
CA ILE A 591 -0.57 3.84 20.95
C ILE A 591 -1.09 2.48 20.40
N SER A 592 -0.64 2.05 19.22
CA SER A 592 -1.14 0.83 18.56
C SER A 592 -1.06 -0.41 19.46
N PRO A 593 -2.07 -1.31 19.45
CA PRO A 593 -2.03 -2.56 20.20
C PRO A 593 -0.84 -3.45 19.81
N TYR A 594 -0.30 -3.23 18.61
CA TYR A 594 0.85 -3.96 18.09
C TYR A 594 2.06 -3.90 19.02
N TRP A 595 2.38 -2.76 19.63
CA TRP A 595 3.58 -2.61 20.47
C TRP A 595 3.52 -3.47 21.73
N LEU A 596 2.34 -3.58 22.34
CA LEU A 596 2.10 -4.50 23.46
C LEU A 596 2.24 -5.96 23.01
N MET A 597 1.75 -6.29 21.82
CA MET A 597 1.85 -7.63 21.24
C MET A 597 3.27 -7.98 20.80
N GLU A 598 4.07 -7.00 20.37
CA GLU A 598 5.48 -7.16 20.00
C GLU A 598 6.32 -7.52 21.21
N GLY A 599 6.15 -6.83 22.34
CA GLY A 599 6.84 -7.17 23.59
C GLY A 599 6.54 -8.61 24.03
N LEU A 600 5.25 -8.99 23.98
CA LEU A 600 4.80 -10.35 24.28
C LEU A 600 5.35 -11.38 23.28
N PHE A 601 5.40 -11.05 21.99
CA PHE A 601 5.95 -11.90 20.95
C PHE A 601 7.45 -12.13 21.12
N SER A 602 8.24 -11.09 21.33
CA SER A 602 9.69 -11.19 21.54
C SER A 602 10.01 -12.08 22.74
N TRP A 603 9.24 -11.96 23.83
CA TRP A 603 9.34 -12.84 24.99
C TRP A 603 9.00 -14.30 24.67
N ILE A 604 7.87 -14.56 23.99
CA ILE A 604 7.46 -15.92 23.60
C ILE A 604 8.48 -16.55 22.64
N LYS A 605 8.96 -15.80 21.64
CA LYS A 605 9.89 -16.27 20.61
C LYS A 605 11.22 -16.68 21.21
N GLY A 606 11.77 -15.89 22.13
CA GLY A 606 13.00 -16.24 22.84
C GLY A 606 12.87 -17.56 23.60
N LYS A 607 11.82 -17.70 24.41
CA LYS A 607 11.56 -18.95 25.16
C LYS A 607 11.27 -20.14 24.25
N TRP A 608 10.58 -19.90 23.13
CA TRP A 608 10.29 -20.93 22.14
C TRP A 608 11.55 -21.43 21.43
N GLY A 609 12.47 -20.54 21.05
CA GLY A 609 13.72 -20.91 20.38
C GLY A 609 14.57 -21.88 21.20
N ASP A 610 14.81 -21.54 22.47
CA ASP A 610 15.56 -22.38 23.40
C ASP A 610 14.87 -23.74 23.61
N PHE A 611 13.55 -23.70 23.81
CA PHE A 611 12.75 -24.92 23.98
C PHE A 611 12.80 -25.81 22.74
N HIS A 612 12.62 -25.23 21.54
CA HIS A 612 12.53 -25.95 20.28
C HIS A 612 13.86 -26.57 19.87
N ALA A 613 14.96 -25.83 20.03
CA ALA A 613 16.31 -26.35 19.79
C ALA A 613 16.63 -27.55 20.69
N LYS A 614 16.36 -27.42 22.00
CA LYS A 614 16.53 -28.53 22.96
C LYS A 614 15.59 -29.70 22.65
N TYR A 615 14.37 -29.40 22.23
CA TYR A 615 13.38 -30.41 21.87
C TYR A 615 13.85 -31.25 20.67
N ILE A 616 14.28 -30.62 19.57
CA ILE A 616 14.77 -31.33 18.37
C ILE A 616 16.06 -32.10 18.68
N HIS A 617 16.94 -31.55 19.51
CA HIS A 617 18.19 -32.21 19.89
C HIS A 617 17.93 -33.51 20.67
N VAL A 618 17.00 -33.50 21.64
CA VAL A 618 16.75 -34.66 22.50
C VAL A 618 15.70 -35.61 21.93
N ARG A 619 14.73 -35.13 21.15
CA ARG A 619 13.55 -35.91 20.75
C ARG A 619 13.31 -35.91 19.24
N ARG A 620 12.91 -37.08 18.73
CA ARG A 620 12.51 -37.31 17.32
C ARG A 620 11.00 -37.50 17.11
N ASP A 621 10.19 -37.45 18.18
CA ASP A 621 8.73 -37.63 18.12
C ASP A 621 7.95 -36.30 18.14
N GLU A 622 6.72 -36.29 17.60
CA GLU A 622 5.83 -35.12 17.64
C GLU A 622 4.80 -35.26 18.76
N THR A 623 4.87 -34.34 19.73
CA THR A 623 3.99 -34.33 20.92
C THR A 623 2.89 -33.28 20.79
N LEU A 624 1.77 -33.48 21.50
CA LEU A 624 0.66 -32.51 21.51
C LEU A 624 1.12 -31.14 22.04
N PHE A 625 1.94 -31.11 23.08
CA PHE A 625 2.46 -29.87 23.65
C PHE A 625 3.32 -29.10 22.63
N SER A 626 4.31 -29.77 22.01
CA SER A 626 5.15 -29.18 20.96
C SER A 626 4.30 -28.69 19.78
N TYR A 627 3.31 -29.47 19.36
CA TYR A 627 2.37 -29.08 18.31
C TYR A 627 1.58 -27.80 18.65
N VAL A 628 1.00 -27.72 19.85
CA VAL A 628 0.22 -26.54 20.28
C VAL A 628 1.10 -25.31 20.40
N VAL A 629 2.25 -25.44 21.06
CA VAL A 629 3.23 -24.36 21.22
C VAL A 629 3.70 -23.85 19.86
N ASN A 630 4.12 -24.74 18.95
CA ASN A 630 4.54 -24.36 17.60
C ASN A 630 3.41 -23.66 16.83
N ASN A 631 2.17 -24.15 16.90
CA ASN A 631 1.05 -23.51 16.21
C ASN A 631 0.68 -22.13 16.77
N VAL A 632 0.76 -21.95 18.10
CA VAL A 632 0.55 -20.63 18.72
C VAL A 632 1.67 -19.69 18.30
N THR A 633 2.93 -20.08 18.48
CA THR A 633 4.10 -19.26 18.07
C THR A 633 4.04 -18.93 16.58
N ASN A 634 3.70 -19.89 15.71
CA ASN A 634 3.57 -19.67 14.27
C ASN A 634 2.46 -18.67 13.93
N LYS A 635 1.32 -18.70 14.63
CA LYS A 635 0.24 -17.73 14.42
C LYS A 635 0.66 -16.32 14.83
N VAL A 636 1.34 -16.18 15.97
CA VAL A 636 1.86 -14.88 16.42
C VAL A 636 2.95 -14.38 15.49
N ASN A 637 3.92 -15.22 15.12
CA ASN A 637 4.98 -14.89 14.15
C ASN A 637 4.39 -14.47 12.80
N LYS A 638 3.39 -15.19 12.30
CA LYS A 638 2.70 -14.82 11.05
C LYS A 638 1.98 -13.47 11.15
N HIS A 639 1.43 -13.12 12.31
CA HIS A 639 0.83 -11.80 12.51
C HIS A 639 1.92 -10.70 12.54
N TYR A 640 2.99 -10.94 13.29
CA TYR A 640 4.16 -10.06 13.36
C TYR A 640 4.77 -9.79 11.98
N ASP A 641 5.08 -10.85 11.23
CA ASP A 641 5.65 -10.76 9.88
C ASP A 641 4.72 -10.03 8.91
N LYS A 642 3.40 -10.19 9.05
CA LYS A 642 2.43 -9.44 8.23
C LYS A 642 2.44 -7.96 8.54
N VAL A 643 2.42 -7.60 9.83
CA VAL A 643 2.40 -6.20 10.24
C VAL A 643 3.71 -5.51 9.85
N ASN A 644 4.87 -6.13 10.10
CA ASN A 644 6.17 -5.60 9.70
C ASN A 644 6.38 -5.62 8.18
N GLY A 645 5.87 -6.63 7.48
CA GLY A 645 5.90 -6.66 6.02
C GLY A 645 5.05 -5.56 5.40
N GLN A 646 3.90 -5.24 6.00
CA GLN A 646 2.96 -4.24 5.47
C GLN A 646 3.32 -2.81 5.86
N PHE A 647 3.72 -2.58 7.10
CA PHE A 647 3.97 -1.26 7.67
C PHE A 647 5.45 -1.00 7.99
N GLY A 648 6.37 -1.92 7.71
CA GLY A 648 7.79 -1.73 7.99
C GLY A 648 8.44 -0.72 7.06
N ALA A 649 9.25 0.15 7.61
CA ALA A 649 10.12 1.08 6.90
C ALA A 649 11.49 1.18 7.57
N PHE A 650 12.50 1.60 6.82
CA PHE A 650 13.77 2.06 7.38
C PHE A 650 14.31 3.22 6.56
N THR A 651 15.16 4.02 7.16
CA THR A 651 15.73 5.22 6.53
C THR A 651 17.16 4.94 6.10
N LEU A 652 17.48 5.27 4.86
CA LEU A 652 18.83 5.40 4.34
C LEU A 652 19.21 6.87 4.42
N GLU A 653 20.31 7.17 5.11
CA GLU A 653 20.91 8.50 5.08
C GLU A 653 21.79 8.60 3.84
N LEU A 654 21.47 9.56 2.98
CA LEU A 654 22.12 9.76 1.69
C LEU A 654 22.93 11.04 1.71
N GLU A 655 24.13 10.99 1.15
CA GLU A 655 24.92 12.17 0.85
C GLU A 655 24.95 12.34 -0.67
N VAL A 656 24.41 13.46 -1.15
CA VAL A 656 24.36 13.76 -2.58
C VAL A 656 25.46 14.75 -2.91
N GLN A 657 26.27 14.40 -3.91
CA GLN A 657 27.35 15.23 -4.42
C GLN A 657 27.20 15.43 -5.93
N SER A 658 27.59 16.61 -6.42
CA SER A 658 27.82 16.84 -7.85
C SER A 658 28.90 15.88 -8.36
N GLY A 659 28.72 15.31 -9.56
CA GLY A 659 29.70 14.43 -10.19
C GLY A 659 31.07 15.07 -10.45
N ARG A 660 31.15 16.41 -10.40
CA ARG A 660 32.41 17.19 -10.43
C ARG A 660 33.23 17.10 -9.14
N MET A 661 32.63 16.61 -8.07
CA MET A 661 33.23 16.49 -6.73
C MET A 661 33.66 17.84 -6.13
N ASP A 662 32.80 18.86 -6.23
CA ASP A 662 33.01 20.21 -5.72
C ASP A 662 33.05 20.32 -4.16
N GLY A 663 33.10 19.20 -3.45
CA GLY A 663 33.16 19.13 -1.98
C GLY A 663 31.85 19.46 -1.23
N SER A 664 30.81 19.95 -1.90
CA SER A 664 29.50 20.22 -1.28
C SER A 664 28.64 18.95 -1.18
N LEU A 665 28.46 18.45 0.05
CA LEU A 665 27.63 17.29 0.35
C LEU A 665 26.26 17.73 0.87
N ILE A 666 25.20 17.34 0.17
CA ILE A 666 23.83 17.57 0.61
C ILE A 666 23.32 16.30 1.29
N LYS A 667 23.02 16.41 2.59
CA LYS A 667 22.43 15.30 3.36
C LYS A 667 20.93 15.22 3.13
N GLU A 668 20.48 14.07 2.66
CA GLU A 668 19.08 13.79 2.36
C GLU A 668 18.70 12.41 2.93
N LYS A 669 17.41 12.11 2.98
CA LYS A 669 16.90 10.85 3.52
C LYS A 669 16.07 10.13 2.49
N TRP A 670 16.36 8.85 2.28
CA TRP A 670 15.52 7.95 1.48
C TRP A 670 14.87 6.92 2.38
N ARG A 671 13.55 6.76 2.28
CA ARG A 671 12.82 5.78 3.10
C ARG A 671 12.51 4.55 2.28
N ILE A 672 13.10 3.43 2.65
CA ILE A 672 12.75 2.13 2.07
C ILE A 672 11.50 1.60 2.78
N LEU A 673 10.50 1.25 1.99
CA LEU A 673 9.19 0.81 2.46
C LEU A 673 9.02 -0.66 2.12
N THR A 674 8.92 -1.51 3.13
CA THR A 674 8.98 -2.97 2.98
C THR A 674 7.94 -3.50 1.99
N LYS A 675 6.70 -3.02 2.09
CA LYS A 675 5.62 -3.41 1.20
C LYS A 675 5.84 -2.98 -0.25
N LYS A 676 6.48 -1.83 -0.49
CA LYS A 676 6.83 -1.38 -1.84
C LYS A 676 8.04 -2.14 -2.37
N ASP A 677 9.15 -2.13 -1.64
CA ASP A 677 10.47 -2.49 -2.15
C ASP A 677 10.82 -3.98 -1.96
N ARG A 678 10.27 -4.63 -0.93
CA ARG A 678 10.57 -6.04 -0.56
C ARG A 678 9.46 -7.02 -0.88
N SER A 679 8.40 -6.59 -1.57
CA SER A 679 7.35 -7.50 -2.05
C SER A 679 7.83 -8.31 -3.26
N ALA A 680 8.99 -8.97 -3.20
CA ALA A 680 9.60 -9.70 -4.33
C ALA A 680 9.76 -8.85 -5.61
N ARG A 681 10.25 -7.61 -5.46
CA ARG A 681 10.49 -6.66 -6.57
C ARG A 681 11.66 -7.05 -7.44
N TYR A 682 12.73 -7.53 -6.83
CA TYR A 682 13.91 -8.00 -7.51
C TYR A 682 14.48 -9.15 -6.69
N LYS A 683 15.38 -9.92 -7.28
CA LYS A 683 16.19 -10.88 -6.56
C LYS A 683 17.66 -10.49 -6.64
N THR A 684 18.38 -10.68 -5.54
CA THR A 684 19.81 -10.39 -5.46
C THR A 684 20.66 -11.41 -6.22
N ASP A 685 20.09 -12.56 -6.59
CA ASP A 685 20.72 -13.66 -7.31
C ASP A 685 20.43 -13.60 -8.83
N CYS A 686 20.21 -12.41 -9.39
CA CYS A 686 19.82 -12.25 -10.80
C CYS A 686 20.82 -12.83 -11.81
N LEU A 687 22.09 -12.97 -11.43
CA LEU A 687 23.16 -13.57 -12.24
C LEU A 687 23.48 -15.03 -11.85
N ASN A 688 22.66 -15.67 -11.01
CA ASN A 688 22.90 -17.06 -10.60
C ASN A 688 22.89 -18.04 -11.79
N SER A 689 22.12 -17.72 -12.84
CA SER A 689 22.08 -18.48 -14.09
C SER A 689 23.45 -18.58 -14.79
N VAL A 690 24.37 -17.64 -14.54
CA VAL A 690 25.75 -17.75 -15.02
C VAL A 690 26.45 -18.93 -14.35
N PHE A 691 26.21 -19.13 -13.05
CA PHE A 691 26.80 -20.21 -12.27
C PHE A 691 26.13 -21.57 -12.51
N ASP A 692 24.87 -21.59 -12.95
CA ASP A 692 24.16 -22.83 -13.32
C ASP A 692 24.81 -23.55 -14.52
N THR A 693 25.63 -22.84 -15.32
CA THR A 693 26.38 -23.46 -16.43
C THR A 693 27.63 -24.21 -15.98
N TYR A 694 28.08 -24.01 -14.73
CA TYR A 694 29.24 -24.73 -14.20
C TYR A 694 28.85 -26.17 -13.89
N THR A 695 29.79 -27.10 -14.09
CA THR A 695 29.56 -28.51 -13.76
C THR A 695 29.33 -28.63 -12.24
N PRO A 696 28.25 -29.29 -11.81
CA PRO A 696 28.02 -29.52 -10.38
C PRO A 696 29.21 -30.24 -9.75
N ASN A 697 29.59 -29.84 -8.54
CA ASN A 697 30.62 -30.54 -7.79
C ASN A 697 30.22 -32.01 -7.60
N THR A 698 31.14 -32.92 -7.89
CA THR A 698 30.98 -34.36 -7.66
C THR A 698 31.31 -34.78 -6.22
N MET A 699 31.97 -33.90 -5.46
CA MET A 699 32.38 -34.12 -4.08
C MET A 699 31.46 -33.40 -3.10
N HIS A 700 31.21 -34.00 -1.93
CA HIS A 700 30.50 -33.36 -0.83
C HIS A 700 31.42 -32.34 -0.13
N ILE A 701 30.85 -31.36 0.58
CA ILE A 701 31.66 -30.36 1.30
C ILE A 701 32.58 -30.99 2.35
N ASP A 702 32.14 -32.10 2.95
CA ASP A 702 32.92 -32.86 3.94
C ASP A 702 34.10 -33.63 3.33
N ASP A 703 34.12 -33.81 2.00
CA ASP A 703 35.21 -34.45 1.28
C ASP A 703 36.34 -33.45 0.94
N PHE A 704 36.10 -32.14 1.08
CA PHE A 704 37.14 -31.13 0.87
C PHE A 704 38.17 -31.18 2.01
N ILE A 705 39.45 -31.18 1.63
CA ILE A 705 40.56 -31.21 2.59
C ILE A 705 40.51 -29.96 3.47
N CYS A 706 40.40 -30.16 4.79
CA CYS A 706 40.51 -29.11 5.79
C CYS A 706 41.96 -29.00 6.28
N TYR A 707 42.40 -27.80 6.65
CA TYR A 707 43.71 -27.61 7.28
C TYR A 707 43.83 -28.46 8.56
N ALA A 708 44.94 -29.19 8.68
CA ALA A 708 45.19 -30.06 9.82
C ALA A 708 45.46 -29.30 11.12
N ARG A 709 45.93 -28.04 11.03
CA ARG A 709 46.29 -27.17 12.16
C ARG A 709 45.79 -25.75 11.94
N GLY A 710 45.86 -24.92 12.98
CA GLY A 710 45.54 -23.48 12.88
C GLY A 710 46.48 -22.66 11.98
N VAL A 711 47.62 -23.23 11.58
CA VAL A 711 48.56 -22.64 10.61
C VAL A 711 48.69 -23.63 9.45
N GLY A 712 48.38 -23.16 8.22
CA GLY A 712 48.53 -23.97 7.02
C GLY A 712 50.00 -24.24 6.71
N SER A 713 50.34 -25.51 6.51
CA SER A 713 51.66 -25.93 6.03
C SER A 713 51.91 -25.45 4.60
N LEU A 714 53.18 -25.44 4.17
CA LEU A 714 53.53 -25.04 2.81
C LEU A 714 52.86 -25.94 1.75
N GLU A 715 52.71 -27.23 2.06
CA GLU A 715 52.02 -28.20 1.20
C GLU A 715 50.51 -27.92 1.12
N GLU A 716 49.85 -27.68 2.24
CA GLU A 716 48.41 -27.32 2.27
C GLU A 716 48.14 -25.98 1.57
N ASN A 717 49.04 -24.99 1.71
CA ASN A 717 48.95 -23.72 1.00
C ASN A 717 49.16 -23.89 -0.50
N GLY A 718 49.97 -24.88 -0.91
CA GLY A 718 50.15 -25.27 -2.31
C GLY A 718 48.88 -25.82 -2.96
N LEU A 719 48.01 -26.48 -2.18
CA LEU A 719 46.72 -27.00 -2.68
C LEU A 719 45.71 -25.90 -3.05
N GLN A 720 45.94 -24.65 -2.63
CA GLN A 720 45.06 -23.51 -2.97
C GLN A 720 45.14 -23.14 -4.45
N ASN A 721 46.19 -23.55 -5.18
CA ASN A 721 46.49 -23.10 -6.54
C ASN A 721 46.48 -21.57 -6.70
N SER A 722 46.89 -20.83 -5.65
CA SER A 722 46.90 -19.37 -5.60
C SER A 722 48.17 -18.81 -6.25
N TYR A 723 48.03 -17.78 -7.11
CA TYR A 723 49.16 -17.07 -7.70
C TYR A 723 50.15 -16.55 -6.63
N PHE A 724 49.63 -15.97 -5.56
CA PHE A 724 50.44 -15.45 -4.46
C PHE A 724 51.25 -16.54 -3.74
N GLN A 725 50.62 -17.69 -3.42
CA GLN A 725 51.30 -18.80 -2.77
C GLN A 725 52.33 -19.46 -3.71
N ASN A 726 52.02 -19.51 -5.01
CA ASN A 726 52.95 -19.99 -6.03
C ASN A 726 54.16 -19.07 -6.18
N ASP A 727 53.97 -17.74 -6.14
CA ASP A 727 55.05 -16.76 -6.19
C ASP A 727 55.91 -16.81 -4.94
N ILE A 728 55.33 -16.91 -3.74
CA ILE A 728 56.07 -17.14 -2.49
C ILE A 728 56.86 -18.45 -2.56
N SER A 729 56.24 -19.53 -3.06
CA SER A 729 56.90 -20.82 -3.19
C SER A 729 58.05 -20.79 -4.20
N ARG A 730 57.94 -19.98 -5.27
CA ARG A 730 59.03 -19.72 -6.21
C ARG A 730 60.14 -18.93 -5.55
N MET A 731 59.83 -17.81 -4.89
CA MET A 731 60.81 -17.00 -4.17
C MET A 731 61.55 -17.81 -3.10
N HIS A 732 60.86 -18.72 -2.42
CA HIS A 732 61.48 -19.61 -1.42
C HIS A 732 62.36 -20.70 -2.06
N LYS A 733 62.03 -21.17 -3.28
CA LYS A 733 62.87 -22.08 -4.06
C LYS A 733 64.09 -21.38 -4.69
N ASP A 734 63.96 -20.11 -5.04
CA ASP A 734 65.05 -19.31 -5.61
C ASP A 734 66.03 -18.81 -4.52
N ALA A 735 65.59 -18.80 -3.25
CA ALA A 735 66.40 -18.42 -2.09
C ALA A 735 67.07 -19.61 -1.36
N ALA A 736 66.72 -20.86 -1.73
CA ALA A 736 67.30 -22.10 -1.21
C ALA A 736 68.28 -22.69 -2.22
#